data_AF-A0A1H9L8M1-F1
#
_entry.id   AF-A0A1H9L8M1-F1
#
_cell.length_a   1.000
_cell.length_b   1.000
_cell.length_c   1.000
_cell.angle_alpha   90.00
_cell.angle_beta   90.00
_cell.angle_gamma   90.00
#
_symmetry.space_group_name_H-M   'P 1'
#
loop_
_entity.id
_entity.type
_entity.pdbx_description
1 polymer ?
#
loop_
_entity_poly.entity_id
_entity_poly.type
_entity_poly.pdbx_seq_one_letter_code
_entity_poly.pdbx_strand_id
1 'polypeptide(L)'
;MAKVYLDSGDNFALSGAASVFGSTGTEKVVINTGVTGVVVDANVERVDLSGASSTYTFQQAGNQLKVFSGTTLVATIPLQDDTNGTQVVFSNGSVEAKVGATGLTLGGAVVPSAAAAAVTPTTIDATVTTGSGAAAGGTVTGQPFTLTSATAADVPRLTTGNDTVTGAAGTLNSNDVLADSSTTDSDTLNAVLSASLTSAPTISNVENVNLDFKGFGLTFNAGSTSNGTITVSSTQDGNTSAKLQNVGATAKVAVGSGISTLTLESSSTTLNLTGGQALTVSQATTVGTIGFVSGGSSANTVTYSAASTVKSVAVSGSQSLTIKTANLADFAANTVTKTLSGTATLTLELTATAAATDLSKVAADSFNLNVAGTQSLGLSSGANVTLSKDIASSTLGVGALAVDSSNDSFNLKVAANQTGTLDINAFETINLAIATSTPASIATLDVATITTGIANTVNLTGSQNTTISTLTGSATATAATTLNAADFGAKLNVTIGANAATVVGGASADTITGGVSTDLIIGGAGTDTLSAGGTAAGTVNDTIIGGAGNDVVYLATSTTFTTAAVIVGTSASINGGDGTDTLDFTTTSATTLTGKVIAFENVTVRATAGAVAWTTADSDITAGSTLVFEVAGGASTEDLTFSGAAETDASFNIKLTNASVTTTGSTITGGALNDSISILSTTTAADSITGGKGVDTITVVATAGNDKFVFAAGDSGIAAATADVINGANAADILKFTSITATAESSALATGTQLGTGWSVATTGIATKTNATLDDFITAATASAKAGATGMNGQAVAFVSGADTYVFAAGTDTTANTDDGLVKLTGLVITDLSNGYTTTGEFILA
;
A
#
# COMPACT_ATOMS: atom_id res chain seq x y z
N MET A 1 -65.38 -52.04 29.38
CA MET A 1 -64.41 -52.81 28.57
C MET A 1 -64.27 -52.08 27.25
N ALA A 2 -63.05 -51.78 26.80
CA ALA A 2 -62.84 -51.09 25.52
C ALA A 2 -63.30 -51.97 24.35
N LYS A 3 -63.70 -51.38 23.22
CA LYS A 3 -63.98 -52.11 21.97
C LYS A 3 -62.91 -51.76 20.96
N VAL A 4 -62.25 -52.77 20.39
CA VAL A 4 -61.21 -52.65 19.35
C VAL A 4 -61.74 -53.32 18.11
N TYR A 5 -61.67 -52.64 16.96
CA TYR A 5 -62.05 -53.17 15.66
C TYR A 5 -60.78 -53.24 14.81
N LEU A 6 -60.51 -54.42 14.26
CA LEU A 6 -59.34 -54.70 13.42
C LEU A 6 -59.78 -54.81 11.96
N ASP A 7 -59.07 -54.13 11.08
CA ASP A 7 -59.19 -54.29 9.63
C ASP A 7 -58.32 -55.46 9.14
N SER A 8 -58.51 -55.85 7.88
CA SER A 8 -57.82 -56.99 7.27
C SER A 8 -56.29 -56.86 7.40
N GLY A 9 -55.65 -57.80 8.10
CA GLY A 9 -54.20 -57.86 8.29
C GLY A 9 -53.64 -57.00 9.44
N ASP A 10 -54.50 -56.39 10.25
CA ASP A 10 -54.07 -55.61 11.41
C ASP A 10 -53.40 -56.48 12.48
N ASN A 11 -52.39 -55.89 13.14
CA ASN A 11 -51.73 -56.46 14.31
C ASN A 11 -51.84 -55.48 15.50
N PHE A 12 -52.59 -55.85 16.53
CA PHE A 12 -52.89 -54.96 17.65
C PHE A 12 -52.47 -55.55 19.00
N ALA A 13 -51.72 -54.79 19.80
CA ALA A 13 -51.28 -55.19 21.13
C ALA A 13 -52.15 -54.57 22.24
N LEU A 14 -52.74 -55.41 23.07
CA LEU A 14 -53.56 -55.00 24.22
C LEU A 14 -52.70 -54.79 25.46
N SER A 15 -52.87 -53.65 26.11
CA SER A 15 -52.33 -53.32 27.45
C SER A 15 -53.39 -53.30 28.56
N GLY A 16 -54.65 -53.62 28.23
CA GLY A 16 -55.78 -53.68 29.17
C GLY A 16 -56.98 -54.47 28.62
N ALA A 17 -58.02 -54.67 29.44
CA ALA A 17 -59.19 -55.48 29.10
C ALA A 17 -60.03 -54.87 27.96
N ALA A 18 -60.26 -55.63 26.89
CA ALA A 18 -61.02 -55.19 25.72
C ALA A 18 -61.85 -56.33 25.08
N SER A 19 -62.91 -55.93 24.38
CA SER A 19 -63.54 -56.73 23.34
C SER A 19 -62.87 -56.41 22.00
N VAL A 20 -62.32 -57.42 21.33
CA VAL A 20 -61.64 -57.27 20.03
C VAL A 20 -62.49 -57.91 18.95
N PHE A 21 -62.79 -57.15 17.91
CA PHE A 21 -63.58 -57.56 16.77
C PHE A 21 -62.71 -57.53 15.51
N GLY A 22 -62.59 -58.64 14.79
CA GLY A 22 -61.89 -58.76 13.52
C GLY A 22 -62.83 -58.63 12.31
N SER A 23 -62.24 -58.64 11.12
CA SER A 23 -62.93 -58.50 9.83
C SER A 23 -62.79 -59.80 9.02
N THR A 24 -62.51 -59.73 7.72
CA THR A 24 -62.05 -60.88 6.93
C THR A 24 -60.57 -60.69 6.60
N GLY A 25 -59.68 -61.59 7.05
CA GLY A 25 -58.25 -61.45 6.75
C GLY A 25 -57.32 -62.35 7.55
N THR A 26 -56.24 -61.78 8.07
CA THR A 26 -55.20 -62.46 8.87
C THR A 26 -54.95 -61.69 10.17
N GLU A 27 -56.03 -61.29 10.83
CA GLU A 27 -56.05 -60.38 11.97
C GLU A 27 -55.33 -61.00 13.16
N LYS A 28 -54.50 -60.19 13.80
CA LYS A 28 -53.68 -60.61 14.93
C LYS A 28 -53.90 -59.72 16.14
N VAL A 29 -54.18 -60.34 17.28
CA VAL A 29 -54.19 -59.66 18.59
C VAL A 29 -53.10 -60.22 19.50
N VAL A 30 -52.32 -59.33 20.12
CA VAL A 30 -51.32 -59.66 21.13
C VAL A 30 -51.84 -59.27 22.52
N ILE A 31 -51.97 -60.24 23.43
CA ILE A 31 -52.37 -60.02 24.81
C ILE A 31 -51.12 -59.95 25.68
N ASN A 32 -50.73 -58.72 26.04
CA ASN A 32 -49.53 -58.49 26.85
C ASN A 32 -49.67 -59.06 28.27
N THR A 33 -48.54 -59.27 28.92
CA THR A 33 -48.49 -59.81 30.28
C THR A 33 -49.30 -58.94 31.26
N GLY A 34 -50.11 -59.58 32.10
CA GLY A 34 -50.95 -58.89 33.09
C GLY A 34 -52.33 -58.45 32.58
N VAL A 35 -52.63 -58.58 31.28
CA VAL A 35 -53.95 -58.29 30.74
C VAL A 35 -54.91 -59.45 31.02
N THR A 36 -56.09 -59.15 31.57
CA THR A 36 -57.11 -60.13 31.94
C THR A 36 -58.50 -59.72 31.45
N GLY A 37 -59.38 -60.67 31.19
CA GLY A 37 -60.76 -60.42 30.77
C GLY A 37 -60.91 -59.97 29.31
N VAL A 38 -60.00 -60.36 28.42
CA VAL A 38 -60.13 -60.09 26.98
C VAL A 38 -61.22 -60.97 26.38
N VAL A 39 -62.05 -60.40 25.53
CA VAL A 39 -63.01 -61.16 24.71
C VAL A 39 -62.68 -60.91 23.26
N VAL A 40 -62.26 -61.96 22.55
CA VAL A 40 -61.99 -61.89 21.12
C VAL A 40 -63.27 -62.32 20.40
N ASP A 41 -63.55 -61.81 19.20
CA ASP A 41 -64.60 -62.34 18.33
C ASP A 41 -64.05 -63.46 17.42
N ALA A 42 -64.94 -64.23 16.80
CA ALA A 42 -64.57 -65.34 15.93
C ALA A 42 -63.83 -64.90 14.66
N ASN A 43 -63.92 -63.64 14.25
CA ASN A 43 -63.26 -63.12 13.05
C ASN A 43 -61.79 -62.70 13.26
N VAL A 44 -61.15 -63.11 14.35
CA VAL A 44 -59.71 -62.86 14.58
C VAL A 44 -58.94 -64.17 14.39
N GLU A 45 -58.08 -64.22 13.38
CA GLU A 45 -57.38 -65.44 12.99
C GLU A 45 -56.29 -65.86 13.99
N ARG A 46 -55.67 -64.89 14.67
CA ARG A 46 -54.52 -65.15 15.54
C ARG A 46 -54.57 -64.42 16.88
N VAL A 47 -54.42 -65.18 17.97
CA VAL A 47 -54.32 -64.66 19.34
C VAL A 47 -52.99 -65.04 19.97
N ASP A 48 -52.12 -64.05 20.23
CA ASP A 48 -50.82 -64.22 20.88
C ASP A 48 -50.95 -63.98 22.39
N LEU A 49 -50.54 -64.98 23.17
CA LEU A 49 -50.49 -64.96 24.64
C LEU A 49 -49.04 -64.94 25.13
N SER A 50 -48.66 -63.91 25.87
CA SER A 50 -47.27 -63.65 26.26
C SER A 50 -46.51 -64.79 26.99
N GLY A 51 -47.19 -65.77 27.59
CA GLY A 51 -46.59 -66.90 28.31
C GLY A 51 -46.45 -68.18 27.47
N ALA A 52 -45.77 -69.19 28.00
CA ALA A 52 -45.73 -70.53 27.37
C ALA A 52 -47.07 -71.25 27.58
N SER A 53 -47.46 -72.19 26.73
CA SER A 53 -48.72 -72.93 26.87
C SER A 53 -48.89 -73.59 28.25
N SER A 54 -47.79 -74.04 28.85
CA SER A 54 -47.73 -74.63 30.20
C SER A 54 -48.00 -73.64 31.35
N THR A 55 -48.01 -72.33 31.08
CA THR A 55 -48.32 -71.27 32.07
C THR A 55 -49.81 -70.98 32.18
N TYR A 56 -50.62 -71.58 31.30
CA TYR A 56 -52.06 -71.37 31.24
C TYR A 56 -52.83 -72.66 31.55
N THR A 57 -54.06 -72.51 32.02
CA THR A 57 -55.06 -73.58 32.04
C THR A 57 -56.21 -73.21 31.11
N PHE A 58 -56.87 -74.22 30.56
CA PHE A 58 -57.84 -74.05 29.48
C PHE A 58 -59.16 -74.73 29.85
N GLN A 59 -60.27 -74.09 29.46
CA GLN A 59 -61.60 -74.65 29.62
C GLN A 59 -62.41 -74.43 28.34
N GLN A 60 -63.13 -75.47 27.90
CA GLN A 60 -64.12 -75.34 26.85
C GLN A 60 -65.43 -74.79 27.43
N ALA A 61 -65.97 -73.75 26.80
CA ALA A 61 -67.31 -73.23 27.07
C ALA A 61 -68.09 -73.07 25.75
N GLY A 62 -68.84 -74.11 25.36
CA GLY A 62 -69.46 -74.16 24.03
C GLY A 62 -68.40 -74.24 22.93
N ASN A 63 -68.43 -73.29 21.99
CA ASN A 63 -67.43 -73.12 20.93
C ASN A 63 -66.27 -72.17 21.31
N GLN A 64 -66.19 -71.74 22.58
CA GLN A 64 -65.19 -70.79 23.04
C GLN A 64 -64.11 -71.50 23.87
N LEU A 65 -62.86 -71.17 23.57
CA LEU A 65 -61.71 -71.48 24.40
C LEU A 65 -61.55 -70.39 25.46
N LYS A 66 -61.66 -70.76 26.74
CA LYS A 66 -61.32 -69.88 27.86
C LYS A 66 -59.90 -70.19 28.33
N VAL A 67 -59.08 -69.14 28.41
CA VAL A 67 -57.68 -69.21 28.82
C VAL A 67 -57.52 -68.55 30.19
N PHE A 68 -56.92 -69.25 31.13
CA PHE A 68 -56.71 -68.80 32.50
C PHE A 68 -55.22 -68.76 32.85
N SER A 69 -54.82 -67.77 33.64
CA SER A 69 -53.52 -67.74 34.34
C SER A 69 -53.80 -67.81 35.83
N GLY A 70 -53.40 -68.90 36.48
CA GLY A 70 -53.89 -69.25 37.81
C GLY A 70 -55.42 -69.43 37.81
N THR A 71 -56.14 -68.65 38.62
CA THR A 71 -57.61 -68.63 38.67
C THR A 71 -58.24 -67.51 37.84
N THR A 72 -57.43 -66.66 37.21
CA THR A 72 -57.89 -65.44 36.55
C THR A 72 -58.10 -65.69 35.05
N LEU A 73 -59.28 -65.34 34.54
CA LEU A 73 -59.60 -65.44 33.12
C LEU A 73 -58.81 -64.39 32.33
N VAL A 74 -57.92 -64.86 31.46
CA VAL A 74 -57.07 -64.02 30.59
C VAL A 74 -57.83 -63.65 29.33
N ALA A 75 -58.36 -64.64 28.62
CA ALA A 75 -59.05 -64.46 27.36
C ALA A 75 -60.22 -65.44 27.19
N THR A 76 -61.27 -64.98 26.51
CA THR A 76 -62.30 -65.82 25.91
C THR A 76 -62.18 -65.71 24.39
N ILE A 77 -61.90 -66.83 23.74
CA ILE A 77 -61.58 -66.91 22.31
C ILE A 77 -62.62 -67.83 21.65
N PRO A 78 -63.68 -67.29 21.04
CA PRO A 78 -64.52 -68.03 20.11
C PRO A 78 -63.67 -68.57 18.97
N LEU A 79 -63.83 -69.86 18.67
CA LEU A 79 -63.05 -70.49 17.62
C LEU A 79 -63.74 -70.36 16.27
N GLN A 80 -62.92 -70.16 15.24
CA GLN A 80 -63.33 -70.21 13.83
C GLN A 80 -63.81 -71.61 13.46
N ASP A 81 -64.83 -71.69 12.60
CA ASP A 81 -65.43 -72.93 12.09
C ASP A 81 -64.82 -73.38 10.74
N ASP A 82 -63.69 -72.79 10.35
CA ASP A 82 -62.97 -73.12 9.13
C ASP A 82 -62.00 -74.32 9.29
N THR A 83 -61.26 -74.61 8.22
CA THR A 83 -60.36 -75.78 8.16
C THR A 83 -59.18 -75.67 9.14
N ASN A 84 -58.77 -74.46 9.51
CA ASN A 84 -57.56 -74.19 10.29
C ASN A 84 -57.87 -73.74 11.74
N GLY A 85 -59.13 -73.40 12.03
CA GLY A 85 -59.56 -72.89 13.33
C GLY A 85 -58.85 -71.59 13.69
N THR A 86 -58.91 -71.19 14.96
CA THR A 86 -58.19 -70.00 15.43
C THR A 86 -56.78 -70.37 15.84
N GLN A 87 -55.78 -69.65 15.34
CA GLN A 87 -54.38 -69.84 15.74
C GLN A 87 -54.14 -69.19 17.11
N VAL A 88 -53.73 -69.99 18.09
CA VAL A 88 -53.33 -69.52 19.41
C VAL A 88 -51.83 -69.65 19.53
N VAL A 89 -51.16 -68.54 19.82
CA VAL A 89 -49.70 -68.48 19.86
C VAL A 89 -49.21 -68.25 21.27
N PHE A 90 -48.22 -69.02 21.68
CA PHE A 90 -47.56 -68.94 22.97
C PHE A 90 -46.08 -68.58 22.78
N SER A 91 -45.39 -68.25 23.86
CA SER A 91 -43.93 -68.03 23.82
C SER A 91 -43.14 -69.28 23.42
N ASN A 92 -43.70 -70.49 23.57
CA ASN A 92 -43.10 -71.77 23.20
C ASN A 92 -43.57 -72.34 21.84
N GLY A 93 -44.40 -71.61 21.10
CA GLY A 93 -44.87 -71.98 19.76
C GLY A 93 -46.37 -71.77 19.53
N SER A 94 -46.84 -72.00 18.31
CA SER A 94 -48.25 -71.83 17.92
C SER A 94 -48.96 -73.17 17.82
N VAL A 95 -50.27 -73.11 18.02
CA VAL A 95 -51.19 -74.24 17.86
C VAL A 95 -52.50 -73.76 17.24
N GLU A 96 -53.20 -74.68 16.59
CA GLU A 96 -54.57 -74.45 16.13
C GLU A 96 -55.56 -74.87 17.22
N ALA A 97 -56.53 -74.01 17.52
CA ALA A 97 -57.66 -74.33 18.36
C ALA A 97 -58.89 -74.58 17.49
N LYS A 98 -59.49 -75.78 17.59
CA LYS A 98 -60.59 -76.25 16.73
C LYS A 98 -61.74 -76.86 17.50
N VAL A 99 -62.96 -76.73 16.98
CA VAL A 99 -64.14 -77.46 17.45
C VAL A 99 -64.37 -78.69 16.56
N GLY A 100 -64.30 -79.89 17.14
CA GLY A 100 -64.54 -81.15 16.42
C GLY A 100 -65.64 -82.00 17.06
N ALA A 101 -65.91 -83.17 16.47
CA ALA A 101 -66.95 -84.11 16.96
C ALA A 101 -66.72 -84.61 18.40
N THR A 102 -65.48 -84.56 18.89
CA THR A 102 -65.07 -84.97 20.25
C THR A 102 -64.93 -83.80 21.24
N GLY A 103 -65.28 -82.58 20.83
CA GLY A 103 -65.13 -81.35 21.64
C GLY A 103 -64.07 -80.39 21.08
N LEU A 104 -63.75 -79.36 21.87
CA LEU A 104 -62.74 -78.35 21.52
C LEU A 104 -61.33 -78.94 21.72
N THR A 105 -60.44 -78.74 20.75
CA THR A 105 -59.04 -79.14 20.83
C THR A 105 -58.11 -77.93 20.75
N LEU A 106 -56.94 -78.02 21.37
CA LEU A 106 -55.86 -77.04 21.33
C LEU A 106 -54.56 -77.77 20.94
N GLY A 107 -54.09 -77.60 19.72
CA GLY A 107 -52.96 -78.34 19.16
C GLY A 107 -53.16 -79.86 19.20
N GLY A 108 -54.38 -80.30 18.88
CA GLY A 108 -54.80 -81.71 18.85
C GLY A 108 -55.15 -82.34 20.21
N ALA A 109 -54.85 -81.68 21.33
CA ALA A 109 -55.24 -82.14 22.66
C ALA A 109 -56.64 -81.63 23.05
N VAL A 110 -57.49 -82.49 23.62
CA VAL A 110 -58.86 -82.12 24.03
C VAL A 110 -58.83 -81.15 25.22
N VAL A 111 -59.59 -80.07 25.11
CA VAL A 111 -59.77 -79.07 26.17
C VAL A 111 -60.96 -79.48 27.06
N PRO A 112 -60.81 -79.61 28.39
CA PRO A 112 -61.89 -80.05 29.26
C PRO A 112 -63.04 -79.03 29.35
N SER A 113 -64.29 -79.52 29.40
CA SER A 113 -65.49 -78.67 29.56
C SER A 113 -65.92 -78.46 31.02
N ALA A 114 -65.57 -79.39 31.92
CA ALA A 114 -66.02 -79.37 33.31
C ALA A 114 -65.34 -78.30 34.18
N ALA A 115 -64.03 -78.11 34.03
CA ALA A 115 -63.23 -77.11 34.76
C ALA A 115 -61.95 -76.79 33.99
N ALA A 116 -61.35 -75.62 34.27
CA ALA A 116 -60.07 -75.24 33.67
C ALA A 116 -58.95 -76.18 34.16
N ALA A 117 -58.21 -76.77 33.22
CA ALA A 117 -57.08 -77.66 33.51
C ALA A 117 -55.92 -77.41 32.55
N ALA A 118 -54.73 -77.89 32.90
CA ALA A 118 -53.58 -77.86 32.00
C ALA A 118 -53.85 -78.73 30.76
N VAL A 119 -53.59 -78.19 29.57
CA VAL A 119 -53.68 -78.91 28.30
C VAL A 119 -52.30 -78.89 27.68
N THR A 120 -51.74 -80.07 27.40
CA THR A 120 -50.45 -80.20 26.71
C THR A 120 -50.73 -80.50 25.23
N PRO A 121 -50.47 -79.56 24.31
CA PRO A 121 -50.66 -79.80 22.88
C PRO A 121 -49.91 -81.05 22.39
N THR A 122 -50.53 -81.83 21.50
CA THR A 122 -49.89 -82.99 20.87
C THR A 122 -48.87 -82.57 19.81
N THR A 123 -49.10 -81.43 19.19
CA THR A 123 -48.19 -80.76 18.27
C THR A 123 -48.13 -79.28 18.62
N ILE A 124 -46.93 -78.70 18.60
CA ILE A 124 -46.70 -77.26 18.76
C ILE A 124 -45.69 -76.83 17.71
N ASP A 125 -46.03 -75.81 16.92
CA ASP A 125 -45.10 -75.24 15.95
C ASP A 125 -44.21 -74.22 16.66
N ALA A 126 -43.02 -74.68 17.06
CA ALA A 126 -42.04 -73.85 17.75
C ALA A 126 -41.46 -72.72 16.87
N THR A 127 -41.72 -72.70 15.56
CA THR A 127 -41.24 -71.63 14.66
C THR A 127 -42.12 -70.38 14.69
N VAL A 128 -43.34 -70.48 15.22
CA VAL A 128 -44.27 -69.36 15.38
C VAL A 128 -44.50 -69.07 16.86
N THR A 129 -43.78 -68.12 17.45
CA THR A 129 -43.91 -67.73 18.87
C THR A 129 -44.59 -66.36 19.02
N THR A 130 -44.96 -65.99 20.24
CA THR A 130 -45.44 -64.63 20.51
C THR A 130 -44.36 -63.60 20.16
N GLY A 131 -44.55 -62.91 19.04
CA GLY A 131 -43.55 -62.02 18.43
C GLY A 131 -43.09 -62.42 17.02
N SER A 132 -43.33 -63.65 16.56
CA SER A 132 -43.03 -64.03 15.16
C SER A 132 -44.14 -63.52 14.24
N GLY A 133 -43.75 -62.73 13.23
CA GLY A 133 -44.64 -61.95 12.37
C GLY A 133 -44.45 -60.43 12.48
N ALA A 134 -43.63 -59.95 13.42
CA ALA A 134 -43.05 -58.62 13.30
C ALA A 134 -41.92 -58.68 12.27
N ALA A 135 -41.96 -57.81 11.25
CA ALA A 135 -40.80 -57.56 10.42
C ALA A 135 -39.58 -57.31 11.32
N ALA A 136 -38.50 -58.04 11.06
CA ALA A 136 -37.25 -57.91 11.79
C ALA A 136 -36.78 -56.46 11.72
N GLY A 137 -36.76 -55.81 12.88
CA GLY A 137 -36.36 -54.42 13.04
C GLY A 137 -36.54 -53.99 14.49
N GLY A 138 -36.03 -54.81 15.41
CA GLY A 138 -35.76 -54.34 16.76
C GLY A 138 -34.66 -53.30 16.65
N THR A 139 -35.04 -52.04 16.63
CA THR A 139 -34.12 -50.93 16.46
C THR A 139 -33.36 -50.73 17.77
N VAL A 140 -32.08 -51.08 17.77
CA VAL A 140 -31.14 -50.75 18.85
C VAL A 140 -30.85 -49.26 18.76
N THR A 141 -30.76 -48.57 19.89
CA THR A 141 -30.42 -47.13 19.94
C THR A 141 -29.04 -46.92 19.28
N GLY A 142 -28.99 -46.21 18.15
CA GLY A 142 -27.77 -45.92 17.38
C GLY A 142 -27.23 -47.08 16.53
N GLN A 143 -27.90 -47.40 15.42
CA GLN A 143 -27.63 -48.55 14.56
C GLN A 143 -27.28 -48.17 13.10
N PRO A 144 -26.55 -49.04 12.38
CA PRO A 144 -26.22 -48.82 10.98
C PRO A 144 -27.38 -49.19 10.04
N PHE A 145 -27.57 -48.38 9.01
CA PHE A 145 -28.46 -48.63 7.87
C PHE A 145 -27.66 -48.55 6.57
N THR A 146 -28.15 -49.21 5.52
CA THR A 146 -27.56 -49.13 4.18
C THR A 146 -28.63 -48.76 3.15
N LEU A 147 -28.34 -47.78 2.29
CA LEU A 147 -29.15 -47.53 1.10
C LEU A 147 -28.85 -48.61 0.07
N THR A 148 -29.88 -49.21 -0.50
CA THR A 148 -29.76 -50.46 -1.27
C THR A 148 -30.10 -50.31 -2.73
N SER A 149 -30.80 -49.24 -3.10
CA SER A 149 -31.43 -49.12 -4.41
C SER A 149 -31.07 -47.81 -5.09
N ALA A 150 -30.81 -47.86 -6.39
CA ALA A 150 -30.56 -46.66 -7.21
C ALA A 150 -31.85 -45.96 -7.68
N THR A 151 -33.04 -46.57 -7.50
CA THR A 151 -34.30 -46.09 -8.10
C THR A 151 -35.50 -46.13 -7.16
N ALA A 152 -35.65 -47.19 -6.36
CA ALA A 152 -36.66 -47.30 -5.31
C ALA A 152 -36.24 -46.50 -4.08
N ALA A 153 -37.23 -45.95 -3.37
CA ALA A 153 -37.06 -45.20 -2.13
C ALA A 153 -36.55 -46.10 -1.00
N ASP A 154 -35.41 -45.75 -0.43
CA ASP A 154 -34.98 -46.25 0.88
C ASP A 154 -35.54 -45.31 1.97
N VAL A 155 -36.23 -45.89 2.97
CA VAL A 155 -36.84 -45.15 4.10
C VAL A 155 -36.34 -45.73 5.43
N PRO A 156 -35.05 -45.53 5.79
CA PRO A 156 -34.53 -46.02 7.05
C PRO A 156 -35.26 -45.36 8.21
N ARG A 157 -35.74 -46.17 9.16
CA ARG A 157 -36.41 -45.69 10.37
C ARG A 157 -35.36 -45.41 11.44
N LEU A 158 -34.85 -44.18 11.45
CA LEU A 158 -33.90 -43.69 12.44
C LEU A 158 -34.52 -43.75 13.86
N THR A 159 -33.65 -43.92 14.85
CA THR A 159 -33.91 -44.25 16.25
C THR A 159 -33.60 -43.03 17.11
N THR A 160 -33.88 -43.10 18.41
CA THR A 160 -33.53 -42.00 19.34
C THR A 160 -32.06 -42.01 19.79
N GLY A 161 -31.17 -42.58 19.00
CA GLY A 161 -29.73 -42.52 19.26
C GLY A 161 -28.94 -42.51 17.96
N ASN A 162 -27.69 -42.04 18.06
CA ASN A 162 -26.79 -41.78 16.94
C ASN A 162 -26.71 -42.93 15.90
N ASP A 163 -27.46 -42.81 14.83
CA ASP A 163 -27.53 -43.77 13.74
C ASP A 163 -26.51 -43.45 12.64
N THR A 164 -26.20 -44.46 11.82
CA THR A 164 -25.34 -44.28 10.65
C THR A 164 -25.95 -44.89 9.40
N VAL A 165 -26.34 -44.06 8.44
CA VAL A 165 -26.79 -44.50 7.11
C VAL A 165 -25.60 -44.50 6.15
N THR A 166 -25.38 -45.61 5.43
CA THR A 166 -24.32 -45.73 4.43
C THR A 166 -24.91 -45.92 3.03
N GLY A 167 -24.58 -45.03 2.10
CA GLY A 167 -24.92 -45.13 0.69
C GLY A 167 -23.69 -45.43 -0.15
N ALA A 168 -23.67 -46.60 -0.80
CA ALA A 168 -22.65 -46.90 -1.80
C ALA A 168 -22.84 -46.04 -3.06
N ALA A 169 -21.89 -46.13 -4.00
CA ALA A 169 -21.95 -45.36 -5.23
C ALA A 169 -23.26 -45.63 -5.99
N GLY A 170 -24.07 -44.59 -6.16
CA GLY A 170 -25.32 -44.64 -6.91
C GLY A 170 -26.55 -45.12 -6.13
N THR A 171 -26.46 -45.37 -4.81
CA THR A 171 -27.62 -45.79 -4.01
C THR A 171 -28.37 -44.61 -3.39
N LEU A 172 -27.72 -43.46 -3.16
CA LEU A 172 -28.44 -42.24 -2.75
C LEU A 172 -29.15 -41.64 -3.97
N ASN A 173 -30.48 -41.60 -3.93
CA ASN A 173 -31.34 -41.15 -5.02
C ASN A 173 -32.44 -40.19 -4.50
N SER A 174 -33.17 -39.54 -5.42
CA SER A 174 -34.12 -38.48 -5.07
C SER A 174 -35.38 -38.96 -4.34
N ASN A 175 -35.64 -40.27 -4.33
CA ASN A 175 -36.81 -40.85 -3.69
C ASN A 175 -36.52 -41.27 -2.23
N ASP A 176 -35.26 -41.21 -1.79
CA ASP A 176 -34.89 -41.62 -0.44
C ASP A 176 -35.42 -40.66 0.63
N VAL A 177 -35.82 -41.21 1.77
CA VAL A 177 -36.37 -40.47 2.92
C VAL A 177 -35.63 -40.89 4.19
N LEU A 178 -34.64 -40.08 4.56
CA LEU A 178 -33.87 -40.20 5.78
C LEU A 178 -34.40 -39.15 6.75
N ALA A 179 -35.39 -39.52 7.54
CA ALA A 179 -36.02 -38.63 8.51
C ALA A 179 -35.82 -39.20 9.91
N ASP A 180 -35.18 -38.43 10.77
CA ASP A 180 -35.15 -38.70 12.20
C ASP A 180 -36.21 -37.86 12.94
N SER A 181 -36.84 -38.51 13.91
CA SER A 181 -37.81 -37.91 14.81
C SER A 181 -37.16 -37.33 16.07
N SER A 182 -35.94 -37.74 16.39
CA SER A 182 -35.15 -37.18 17.48
C SER A 182 -34.42 -35.89 17.04
N THR A 183 -33.98 -35.11 18.03
CA THR A 183 -33.31 -33.81 17.83
C THR A 183 -32.16 -33.61 18.84
N THR A 184 -31.82 -34.66 19.58
CA THR A 184 -30.93 -34.60 20.75
C THR A 184 -29.70 -35.49 20.63
N ASP A 185 -29.70 -36.36 19.63
CA ASP A 185 -28.66 -37.27 19.19
C ASP A 185 -27.91 -36.70 17.97
N SER A 186 -27.01 -37.51 17.41
CA SER A 186 -26.18 -37.11 16.29
C SER A 186 -26.10 -38.23 15.25
N ASP A 187 -26.93 -38.10 14.22
CA ASP A 187 -27.02 -39.06 13.13
C ASP A 187 -26.02 -38.74 12.02
N THR A 188 -25.63 -39.77 11.27
CA THR A 188 -24.66 -39.66 10.18
C THR A 188 -25.13 -40.33 8.90
N LEU A 189 -25.15 -39.60 7.79
CA LEU A 189 -25.20 -40.16 6.43
C LEU A 189 -23.78 -40.16 5.84
N ASN A 190 -23.28 -41.31 5.39
CA ASN A 190 -22.08 -41.44 4.57
C ASN A 190 -22.47 -41.93 3.17
N ALA A 191 -22.46 -41.05 2.17
CA ALA A 191 -22.89 -41.39 0.81
C ALA A 191 -21.80 -41.12 -0.24
N VAL A 192 -21.69 -42.03 -1.21
CA VAL A 192 -20.82 -41.86 -2.38
C VAL A 192 -21.65 -41.39 -3.58
N LEU A 193 -21.34 -40.20 -4.08
CA LEU A 193 -22.02 -39.61 -5.23
C LEU A 193 -21.26 -39.95 -6.51
N SER A 194 -21.86 -40.77 -7.36
CA SER A 194 -21.33 -41.15 -8.69
C SER A 194 -22.09 -40.55 -9.87
N ALA A 195 -23.25 -39.92 -9.62
CA ALA A 195 -24.08 -39.24 -10.60
C ALA A 195 -24.70 -37.97 -9.99
N SER A 196 -25.08 -37.00 -10.83
CA SER A 196 -25.71 -35.76 -10.34
C SER A 196 -27.10 -36.04 -9.80
N LEU A 197 -27.38 -35.52 -8.60
CA LEU A 197 -28.67 -35.59 -7.93
C LEU A 197 -29.32 -34.21 -7.94
N THR A 198 -29.94 -33.84 -9.06
CA THR A 198 -30.52 -32.51 -9.27
C THR A 198 -31.90 -32.33 -8.63
N SER A 199 -32.56 -33.43 -8.24
CA SER A 199 -33.77 -33.45 -7.42
C SER A 199 -33.38 -33.89 -6.00
N ALA A 200 -33.89 -33.22 -4.97
CA ALA A 200 -33.39 -33.41 -3.61
C ALA A 200 -33.96 -34.68 -2.93
N PRO A 201 -33.13 -35.49 -2.23
CA PRO A 201 -33.59 -36.56 -1.34
C PRO A 201 -34.11 -35.97 -0.02
N THR A 202 -35.07 -36.59 0.65
CA THR A 202 -35.56 -36.06 1.94
C THR A 202 -34.58 -36.41 3.05
N ILE A 203 -33.91 -35.42 3.66
CA ILE A 203 -32.93 -35.62 4.74
C ILE A 203 -33.24 -34.67 5.90
N SER A 204 -33.93 -35.15 6.92
CA SER A 204 -34.40 -34.32 8.04
C SER A 204 -33.84 -34.82 9.36
N ASN A 205 -33.35 -33.89 10.19
CA ASN A 205 -32.69 -34.15 11.48
C ASN A 205 -31.54 -35.16 11.38
N VAL A 206 -30.74 -35.08 10.30
CA VAL A 206 -29.48 -35.83 10.20
C VAL A 206 -28.33 -34.84 10.34
N GLU A 207 -27.61 -34.89 11.47
CA GLU A 207 -26.64 -33.86 11.86
C GLU A 207 -25.38 -33.88 11.00
N ASN A 208 -24.96 -35.04 10.50
CA ASN A 208 -23.73 -35.20 9.73
C ASN A 208 -24.02 -35.83 8.37
N VAL A 209 -23.95 -35.06 7.29
CA VAL A 209 -24.16 -35.54 5.92
C VAL A 209 -22.85 -35.51 5.16
N ASN A 210 -22.15 -36.64 5.12
CA ASN A 210 -20.86 -36.80 4.45
C ASN A 210 -21.04 -37.33 3.02
N LEU A 211 -20.60 -36.55 2.04
CA LEU A 211 -20.70 -36.86 0.63
C LEU A 211 -19.30 -37.02 0.02
N ASP A 212 -19.01 -38.18 -0.58
CA ASP A 212 -17.79 -38.44 -1.37
C ASP A 212 -18.11 -38.35 -2.87
N PHE A 213 -17.63 -37.31 -3.53
CA PHE A 213 -17.83 -37.03 -4.95
C PHE A 213 -16.85 -37.85 -5.79
N LYS A 214 -17.35 -38.89 -6.45
CA LYS A 214 -16.54 -39.78 -7.29
C LYS A 214 -16.59 -39.46 -8.80
N GLY A 215 -17.48 -38.58 -9.23
CA GLY A 215 -17.57 -38.12 -10.62
C GLY A 215 -17.16 -36.66 -10.79
N PHE A 216 -16.73 -36.31 -12.00
CA PHE A 216 -16.39 -34.93 -12.36
C PHE A 216 -17.65 -34.09 -12.61
N GLY A 217 -17.71 -32.89 -12.05
CA GLY A 217 -18.82 -31.95 -12.30
C GLY A 217 -20.18 -32.39 -11.73
N LEU A 218 -20.19 -33.30 -10.76
CA LEU A 218 -21.44 -33.74 -10.13
C LEU A 218 -22.08 -32.64 -9.31
N THR A 219 -23.41 -32.67 -9.28
CA THR A 219 -24.25 -31.78 -8.48
C THR A 219 -25.00 -32.58 -7.43
N PHE A 220 -25.09 -32.06 -6.21
CA PHE A 220 -26.05 -32.53 -5.20
C PHE A 220 -27.05 -31.42 -4.85
N ASN A 221 -28.35 -31.70 -4.98
CA ASN A 221 -29.42 -30.83 -4.55
C ASN A 221 -29.73 -31.07 -3.06
N ALA A 222 -29.38 -30.10 -2.23
CA ALA A 222 -29.54 -30.09 -0.78
C ALA A 222 -30.85 -29.41 -0.31
N GLY A 223 -31.82 -29.22 -1.21
CA GLY A 223 -33.08 -28.49 -0.94
C GLY A 223 -33.88 -29.00 0.26
N SER A 224 -33.71 -30.27 0.62
CA SER A 224 -34.44 -30.95 1.69
C SER A 224 -33.55 -31.42 2.83
N THR A 225 -32.28 -30.99 2.88
CA THR A 225 -31.41 -31.18 4.06
C THR A 225 -31.67 -30.08 5.09
N SER A 226 -32.14 -30.43 6.29
CA SER A 226 -32.40 -29.44 7.37
C SER A 226 -31.49 -29.66 8.57
N ASN A 227 -30.91 -28.58 9.12
CA ASN A 227 -30.17 -28.52 10.40
C ASN A 227 -28.87 -29.34 10.53
N GLY A 228 -28.48 -30.11 9.51
CA GLY A 228 -27.21 -30.85 9.47
C GLY A 228 -26.01 -30.08 8.92
N THR A 229 -24.82 -30.64 9.14
CA THR A 229 -23.56 -30.27 8.49
C THR A 229 -23.33 -31.17 7.28
N ILE A 230 -23.34 -30.58 6.08
CA ILE A 230 -23.01 -31.26 4.83
C ILE A 230 -21.51 -31.17 4.61
N THR A 231 -20.80 -32.28 4.77
CA THR A 231 -19.36 -32.38 4.47
C THR A 231 -19.18 -32.90 3.05
N VAL A 232 -18.58 -32.11 2.16
CA VAL A 232 -18.24 -32.53 0.80
C VAL A 232 -16.78 -32.94 0.70
N SER A 233 -16.51 -34.12 0.18
CA SER A 233 -15.17 -34.66 -0.01
C SER A 233 -15.04 -35.31 -1.39
N SER A 234 -13.83 -35.59 -1.82
CA SER A 234 -13.57 -36.42 -2.99
C SER A 234 -12.37 -37.31 -2.69
N THR A 235 -12.56 -38.60 -2.82
CA THR A 235 -11.45 -39.58 -2.83
C THR A 235 -11.12 -40.01 -4.27
N GLN A 236 -11.70 -39.36 -5.28
CA GLN A 236 -11.41 -39.59 -6.70
C GLN A 236 -10.24 -38.70 -7.14
N ASP A 237 -9.16 -39.32 -7.62
CA ASP A 237 -8.00 -38.60 -8.11
C ASP A 237 -8.37 -37.68 -9.29
N GLY A 238 -7.80 -36.47 -9.28
CA GLY A 238 -8.12 -35.39 -10.22
C GLY A 238 -9.48 -34.71 -10.02
N ASN A 239 -10.41 -35.28 -9.25
CA ASN A 239 -11.69 -34.62 -8.97
C ASN A 239 -11.56 -33.68 -7.77
N THR A 240 -11.31 -32.41 -8.06
CA THR A 240 -11.11 -31.38 -7.04
C THR A 240 -12.30 -30.47 -6.83
N SER A 241 -13.44 -30.77 -7.45
CA SER A 241 -14.60 -29.87 -7.49
C SER A 241 -15.87 -30.55 -7.00
N ALA A 242 -16.66 -29.84 -6.19
CA ALA A 242 -18.01 -30.24 -5.79
C ALA A 242 -19.01 -29.12 -6.07
N LYS A 243 -20.26 -29.47 -6.37
CA LYS A 243 -21.37 -28.51 -6.53
C LYS A 243 -22.54 -28.89 -5.64
N LEU A 244 -22.98 -27.96 -4.78
CA LEU A 244 -24.22 -28.06 -4.02
C LEU A 244 -25.25 -27.05 -4.53
N GLN A 245 -26.50 -27.46 -4.69
CA GLN A 245 -27.63 -26.61 -5.07
C GLN A 245 -28.70 -26.58 -3.98
N ASN A 246 -29.44 -25.49 -3.91
CA ASN A 246 -30.56 -25.25 -2.99
C ASN A 246 -30.23 -25.53 -1.51
N VAL A 247 -29.01 -25.31 -1.06
CA VAL A 247 -28.67 -25.53 0.36
C VAL A 247 -29.50 -24.55 1.21
N GLY A 248 -30.29 -25.11 2.14
CA GLY A 248 -31.20 -24.35 2.99
C GLY A 248 -30.48 -23.42 3.98
N ALA A 249 -31.19 -22.42 4.49
CA ALA A 249 -30.62 -21.37 5.35
C ALA A 249 -30.00 -21.88 6.67
N THR A 250 -30.52 -22.98 7.21
CA THR A 250 -30.05 -23.57 8.48
C THR A 250 -29.01 -24.68 8.31
N ALA A 251 -28.80 -25.16 7.08
CA ALA A 251 -27.79 -26.19 6.80
C ALA A 251 -26.40 -25.57 6.86
N LYS A 252 -25.46 -26.27 7.51
CA LYS A 252 -24.04 -25.92 7.53
C LYS A 252 -23.33 -26.68 6.42
N VAL A 253 -22.32 -26.07 5.81
CA VAL A 253 -21.48 -26.75 4.81
C VAL A 253 -20.04 -26.80 5.30
N ALA A 254 -19.42 -27.97 5.20
CA ALA A 254 -18.02 -28.21 5.49
C ALA A 254 -17.33 -28.81 4.26
N VAL A 255 -16.05 -28.50 4.08
CA VAL A 255 -15.23 -29.08 3.01
C VAL A 255 -14.25 -30.08 3.60
N GLY A 256 -14.33 -31.32 3.13
CA GLY A 256 -13.45 -32.42 3.46
C GLY A 256 -12.29 -32.56 2.48
N SER A 257 -11.56 -33.67 2.58
CA SER A 257 -10.37 -33.94 1.74
C SER A 257 -10.69 -34.02 0.25
N GLY A 258 -9.71 -33.64 -0.58
CA GLY A 258 -9.74 -33.80 -2.03
C GLY A 258 -10.51 -32.73 -2.79
N ILE A 259 -11.23 -31.82 -2.13
CA ILE A 259 -11.94 -30.71 -2.76
C ILE A 259 -11.14 -29.41 -2.62
N SER A 260 -10.91 -28.72 -3.74
CA SER A 260 -10.30 -27.37 -3.80
C SER A 260 -11.21 -26.34 -4.50
N THR A 261 -12.37 -26.75 -5.02
CA THR A 261 -13.37 -25.83 -5.56
C THR A 261 -14.77 -26.30 -5.17
N LEU A 262 -15.57 -25.43 -4.58
CA LEU A 262 -16.94 -25.73 -4.17
C LEU A 262 -17.89 -24.69 -4.76
N THR A 263 -18.71 -25.08 -5.72
CA THR A 263 -19.78 -24.20 -6.21
C THR A 263 -21.01 -24.36 -5.32
N LEU A 264 -21.50 -23.26 -4.77
CA LEU A 264 -22.67 -23.25 -3.88
C LEU A 264 -23.77 -22.38 -4.48
N GLU A 265 -24.97 -22.94 -4.65
CA GLU A 265 -26.17 -22.18 -4.94
C GLU A 265 -27.07 -22.28 -3.69
N SER A 266 -26.98 -21.30 -2.77
CA SER A 266 -27.51 -21.46 -1.41
C SER A 266 -27.99 -20.18 -0.74
N SER A 267 -28.80 -20.34 0.31
CA SER A 267 -29.10 -19.30 1.31
C SER A 267 -28.49 -19.60 2.70
N SER A 268 -27.57 -20.57 2.77
CA SER A 268 -26.95 -21.06 4.01
C SER A 268 -26.30 -19.95 4.84
N THR A 269 -26.37 -20.10 6.17
CA THR A 269 -25.88 -19.10 7.12
C THR A 269 -24.46 -19.32 7.63
N THR A 270 -23.84 -20.49 7.41
CA THR A 270 -22.48 -20.79 7.90
C THR A 270 -21.75 -21.75 6.98
N LEU A 271 -20.61 -21.31 6.47
CA LEU A 271 -19.66 -22.10 5.69
C LEU A 271 -18.39 -22.33 6.50
N ASN A 272 -18.10 -23.59 6.81
CA ASN A 272 -16.86 -24.00 7.46
C ASN A 272 -15.82 -24.34 6.39
N LEU A 273 -14.71 -23.61 6.39
CA LEU A 273 -13.63 -23.75 5.44
C LEU A 273 -12.48 -24.51 6.12
N THR A 274 -12.49 -25.83 5.99
CA THR A 274 -11.46 -26.72 6.54
C THR A 274 -10.65 -27.38 5.42
N GLY A 275 -9.31 -27.30 5.48
CA GLY A 275 -8.44 -28.03 4.56
C GLY A 275 -7.24 -27.22 4.05
N GLY A 276 -6.15 -27.91 3.67
CA GLY A 276 -4.86 -27.33 3.28
C GLY A 276 -4.76 -26.81 1.84
N GLN A 277 -5.86 -26.70 1.09
CA GLN A 277 -5.87 -26.28 -0.31
C GLN A 277 -6.67 -24.99 -0.48
N ALA A 278 -6.26 -24.11 -1.40
CA ALA A 278 -7.00 -22.89 -1.71
C ALA A 278 -8.41 -23.23 -2.24
N LEU A 279 -9.42 -23.18 -1.38
CA LEU A 279 -10.81 -23.40 -1.80
C LEU A 279 -11.30 -22.17 -2.56
N THR A 280 -11.91 -22.36 -3.73
CA THR A 280 -12.71 -21.33 -4.41
C THR A 280 -14.19 -21.62 -4.26
N VAL A 281 -14.97 -20.66 -3.75
CA VAL A 281 -16.43 -20.76 -3.67
C VAL A 281 -17.08 -19.81 -4.66
N SER A 282 -17.97 -20.31 -5.54
CA SER A 282 -18.76 -19.48 -6.47
C SER A 282 -20.23 -19.51 -6.08
N GLN A 283 -20.83 -18.36 -5.74
CA GLN A 283 -22.21 -18.25 -5.23
C GLN A 283 -23.15 -17.41 -6.12
N ALA A 284 -24.41 -17.84 -6.27
CA ALA A 284 -25.35 -17.34 -7.28
C ALA A 284 -26.60 -16.56 -6.77
N THR A 285 -26.97 -16.61 -5.48
CA THR A 285 -28.21 -15.97 -4.99
C THR A 285 -28.10 -15.38 -3.57
N THR A 286 -29.07 -14.50 -3.23
CA THR A 286 -29.21 -13.66 -2.03
C THR A 286 -28.87 -14.35 -0.71
N VAL A 287 -28.01 -13.73 0.11
CA VAL A 287 -27.56 -14.33 1.38
C VAL A 287 -27.88 -13.45 2.59
N GLY A 288 -28.49 -14.05 3.61
CA GLY A 288 -28.92 -13.38 4.85
C GLY A 288 -27.77 -13.06 5.82
N THR A 289 -26.89 -14.03 6.07
CA THR A 289 -25.71 -13.91 6.93
C THR A 289 -24.75 -15.01 6.51
N ILE A 290 -23.46 -14.76 6.28
CA ILE A 290 -22.48 -15.85 6.07
C ILE A 290 -21.46 -15.82 7.19
N GLY A 291 -21.46 -16.87 8.01
CA GLY A 291 -20.37 -17.19 8.93
C GLY A 291 -19.28 -17.99 8.22
N PHE A 292 -18.05 -17.49 8.18
CA PHE A 292 -16.88 -18.28 7.78
C PHE A 292 -16.12 -18.70 9.03
N VAL A 293 -15.82 -19.99 9.14
CA VAL A 293 -14.84 -20.51 10.11
C VAL A 293 -13.67 -21.04 9.30
N SER A 294 -12.53 -20.35 9.32
CA SER A 294 -11.34 -20.78 8.58
C SER A 294 -10.40 -21.64 9.45
N GLY A 295 -10.04 -22.82 8.96
CA GLY A 295 -9.08 -23.73 9.60
C GLY A 295 -8.24 -24.49 8.57
N GLY A 296 -6.93 -24.65 8.82
CA GLY A 296 -6.00 -25.31 7.89
C GLY A 296 -4.60 -24.70 7.92
N SER A 297 -3.84 -24.87 6.83
CA SER A 297 -2.49 -24.31 6.68
C SER A 297 -2.34 -23.36 5.47
N SER A 298 -3.35 -23.21 4.63
CA SER A 298 -3.32 -22.43 3.37
C SER A 298 -4.46 -21.40 3.34
N ALA A 299 -4.25 -20.25 2.69
CA ALA A 299 -5.27 -19.19 2.58
C ALA A 299 -6.46 -19.61 1.67
N ASN A 300 -7.67 -19.19 2.04
CA ASN A 300 -8.91 -19.51 1.32
C ASN A 300 -9.42 -18.33 0.48
N THR A 301 -10.15 -18.60 -0.60
CA THR A 301 -10.75 -17.58 -1.48
C THR A 301 -12.25 -17.82 -1.70
N VAL A 302 -13.08 -16.81 -1.48
CA VAL A 302 -14.51 -16.87 -1.77
C VAL A 302 -14.83 -15.85 -2.86
N THR A 303 -15.48 -16.28 -3.94
CA THR A 303 -15.84 -15.42 -5.08
C THR A 303 -17.35 -15.26 -5.16
N TYR A 304 -17.83 -14.03 -4.96
CA TYR A 304 -19.23 -13.69 -5.17
C TYR A 304 -19.49 -13.36 -6.64
N SER A 305 -20.52 -13.95 -7.24
CA SER A 305 -20.97 -13.55 -8.58
C SER A 305 -21.76 -12.23 -8.53
N ALA A 306 -21.70 -11.46 -9.62
CA ALA A 306 -22.13 -10.06 -9.71
C ALA A 306 -23.62 -9.76 -9.43
N ALA A 307 -24.46 -10.76 -9.14
CA ALA A 307 -25.91 -10.60 -8.92
C ALA A 307 -26.35 -10.82 -7.46
N SER A 308 -25.43 -11.06 -6.52
CA SER A 308 -25.77 -11.46 -5.15
C SER A 308 -25.88 -10.26 -4.21
N THR A 309 -27.05 -10.02 -3.61
CA THR A 309 -27.18 -9.08 -2.48
C THR A 309 -26.77 -9.78 -1.18
N VAL A 310 -25.70 -9.30 -0.55
CA VAL A 310 -25.23 -9.79 0.75
C VAL A 310 -25.90 -8.95 1.84
N LYS A 311 -26.35 -9.54 2.96
CA LYS A 311 -26.96 -8.80 4.10
C LYS A 311 -26.08 -8.71 5.35
N SER A 312 -25.12 -9.63 5.53
CA SER A 312 -24.11 -9.56 6.60
C SER A 312 -23.05 -10.65 6.40
N VAL A 313 -21.81 -10.36 6.79
CA VAL A 313 -20.71 -11.34 6.75
C VAL A 313 -20.01 -11.35 8.10
N ALA A 314 -19.85 -12.53 8.67
CA ALA A 314 -19.07 -12.75 9.89
C ALA A 314 -17.92 -13.70 9.56
N VAL A 315 -16.68 -13.25 9.75
CA VAL A 315 -15.48 -14.05 9.50
C VAL A 315 -14.82 -14.37 10.83
N SER A 316 -14.54 -15.65 11.08
CA SER A 316 -13.88 -16.15 12.28
C SER A 316 -12.92 -17.29 11.95
N GLY A 317 -12.03 -17.63 12.88
CA GLY A 317 -11.07 -18.74 12.70
C GLY A 317 -9.62 -18.31 12.85
N SER A 318 -8.72 -19.11 12.28
CA SER A 318 -7.26 -18.97 12.48
C SER A 318 -6.47 -18.88 11.16
N GLN A 319 -7.16 -18.78 10.03
CA GLN A 319 -6.54 -18.74 8.70
C GLN A 319 -7.02 -17.54 7.88
N SER A 320 -6.13 -16.98 7.05
CA SER A 320 -6.50 -15.86 6.18
C SER A 320 -7.57 -16.23 5.15
N LEU A 321 -8.45 -15.27 4.86
CA LEU A 321 -9.55 -15.37 3.91
C LEU A 321 -9.51 -14.19 2.92
N THR A 322 -9.60 -14.49 1.64
CA THR A 322 -9.85 -13.48 0.59
C THR A 322 -11.28 -13.58 0.10
N ILE A 323 -12.02 -12.48 0.12
CA ILE A 323 -13.34 -12.37 -0.48
C ILE A 323 -13.22 -11.55 -1.77
N LYS A 324 -13.49 -12.18 -2.92
CA LYS A 324 -13.57 -11.56 -4.24
C LYS A 324 -15.01 -11.15 -4.52
N THR A 325 -15.22 -9.88 -4.88
CA THR A 325 -16.55 -9.36 -5.24
C THR A 325 -16.45 -8.38 -6.42
N ALA A 326 -17.50 -8.35 -7.23
CA ALA A 326 -17.69 -7.34 -8.26
C ALA A 326 -18.52 -6.13 -7.78
N ASN A 327 -19.21 -6.24 -6.63
CA ASN A 327 -20.08 -5.19 -6.10
C ASN A 327 -19.80 -4.92 -4.61
N LEU A 328 -19.35 -3.71 -4.29
CA LEU A 328 -19.03 -3.28 -2.92
C LEU A 328 -20.25 -2.78 -2.14
N ALA A 329 -21.29 -2.33 -2.83
CA ALA A 329 -22.49 -1.79 -2.20
C ALA A 329 -23.16 -2.82 -1.27
N ASP A 330 -23.01 -4.11 -1.61
CA ASP A 330 -23.48 -5.23 -0.82
C ASP A 330 -22.75 -5.40 0.52
N PHE A 331 -21.54 -4.84 0.67
CA PHE A 331 -20.80 -4.84 1.94
C PHE A 331 -21.01 -3.55 2.73
N ALA A 332 -21.10 -2.40 2.05
CA ALA A 332 -21.28 -1.10 2.67
C ALA A 332 -22.61 -0.92 3.42
N ALA A 333 -23.69 -1.51 2.91
CA ALA A 333 -25.00 -1.44 3.55
C ALA A 333 -25.12 -2.36 4.79
N ASN A 334 -24.11 -3.18 5.08
CA ASN A 334 -24.21 -4.33 5.96
C ASN A 334 -23.02 -4.44 6.92
N THR A 335 -23.21 -5.10 8.06
CA THR A 335 -22.12 -5.30 9.02
C THR A 335 -21.22 -6.44 8.55
N VAL A 336 -19.98 -6.11 8.17
CA VAL A 336 -18.89 -7.10 8.05
C VAL A 336 -18.15 -7.13 9.38
N THR A 337 -18.17 -8.27 10.06
CA THR A 337 -17.46 -8.47 11.33
C THR A 337 -16.34 -9.49 11.16
N LYS A 338 -15.24 -9.27 11.90
CA LYS A 338 -14.06 -10.12 11.86
C LYS A 338 -13.62 -10.48 13.27
N THR A 339 -13.49 -11.77 13.56
CA THR A 339 -12.96 -12.35 14.81
C THR A 339 -11.95 -13.44 14.45
N LEU A 340 -10.91 -13.04 13.71
CA LEU A 340 -9.78 -13.91 13.36
C LEU A 340 -8.76 -13.94 14.52
N SER A 341 -8.05 -15.06 14.65
CA SER A 341 -7.03 -15.30 15.66
C SER A 341 -5.64 -15.49 15.04
N GLY A 342 -4.57 -15.28 15.82
CA GLY A 342 -3.20 -15.39 15.33
C GLY A 342 -2.83 -14.30 14.32
N THR A 343 -2.16 -14.69 13.23
CA THR A 343 -1.74 -13.78 12.13
C THR A 343 -2.69 -13.81 10.94
N ALA A 344 -3.89 -14.37 11.10
CA ALA A 344 -4.87 -14.49 10.03
C ALA A 344 -5.47 -13.14 9.65
N THR A 345 -5.63 -12.92 8.35
CA THR A 345 -6.12 -11.67 7.77
C THR A 345 -7.37 -11.87 6.90
N LEU A 346 -8.23 -10.87 6.84
CA LEU A 346 -9.32 -10.76 5.90
C LEU A 346 -8.99 -9.74 4.80
N THR A 347 -8.90 -10.22 3.56
CA THR A 347 -8.71 -9.36 2.39
C THR A 347 -10.00 -9.30 1.58
N LEU A 348 -10.44 -8.10 1.21
CA LEU A 348 -11.48 -7.88 0.22
C LEU A 348 -10.84 -7.52 -1.11
N GLU A 349 -10.99 -8.37 -2.12
CA GLU A 349 -10.49 -8.13 -3.47
C GLU A 349 -11.64 -7.71 -4.40
N LEU A 350 -11.53 -6.55 -4.99
CA LEU A 350 -12.49 -6.01 -5.94
C LEU A 350 -12.10 -6.42 -7.37
N THR A 351 -13.07 -6.95 -8.11
CA THR A 351 -12.91 -7.45 -9.49
C THR A 351 -13.74 -6.71 -10.54
N ALA A 352 -14.55 -5.72 -10.16
CA ALA A 352 -15.16 -4.76 -11.09
C ALA A 352 -15.17 -3.32 -10.53
N THR A 353 -15.41 -2.32 -11.38
CA THR A 353 -15.50 -0.91 -10.98
C THR A 353 -16.61 -0.71 -9.95
N ALA A 354 -16.29 -0.11 -8.80
CA ALA A 354 -17.28 0.15 -7.76
C ALA A 354 -17.91 1.54 -7.96
N ALA A 355 -19.23 1.63 -7.81
CA ALA A 355 -19.87 2.93 -7.56
C ALA A 355 -19.33 3.53 -6.23
N ALA A 356 -19.50 4.83 -6.03
CA ALA A 356 -19.15 5.48 -4.76
C ALA A 356 -19.74 4.71 -3.58
N THR A 357 -18.87 4.11 -2.77
CA THR A 357 -19.27 3.16 -1.73
C THR A 357 -18.50 3.41 -0.44
N ASP A 358 -19.22 3.57 0.67
CA ASP A 358 -18.63 3.74 2.00
C ASP A 358 -18.32 2.38 2.67
N LEU A 359 -17.04 2.04 2.76
CA LEU A 359 -16.52 0.84 3.43
C LEU A 359 -15.97 1.13 4.83
N SER A 360 -16.17 2.32 5.40
CA SER A 360 -15.65 2.68 6.73
C SER A 360 -16.10 1.73 7.84
N LYS A 361 -17.23 1.04 7.66
CA LYS A 361 -17.78 0.04 8.59
C LYS A 361 -17.39 -1.40 8.26
N VAL A 362 -16.65 -1.62 7.18
CA VAL A 362 -16.26 -2.94 6.72
C VAL A 362 -14.98 -3.37 7.40
N ALA A 363 -15.07 -4.34 8.32
CA ALA A 363 -13.91 -4.83 9.06
C ALA A 363 -13.03 -5.75 8.21
N ALA A 364 -12.13 -5.20 7.39
CA ALA A 364 -11.10 -5.93 6.64
C ALA A 364 -9.69 -5.48 7.02
N ASP A 365 -8.71 -6.38 6.91
CA ASP A 365 -7.29 -6.02 7.07
C ASP A 365 -6.76 -5.29 5.83
N SER A 366 -7.24 -5.67 4.64
CA SER A 366 -6.83 -5.04 3.39
C SER A 366 -7.92 -5.06 2.33
N PHE A 367 -7.95 -4.00 1.51
CA PHE A 367 -8.74 -3.89 0.30
C PHE A 367 -7.82 -3.94 -0.92
N ASN A 368 -7.96 -4.94 -1.78
CA ASN A 368 -7.20 -5.08 -3.00
C ASN A 368 -8.04 -4.69 -4.21
N LEU A 369 -7.68 -3.60 -4.89
CA LEU A 369 -8.34 -3.12 -6.10
C LEU A 369 -7.66 -3.78 -7.30
N ASN A 370 -8.20 -4.91 -7.73
CA ASN A 370 -7.73 -5.66 -8.90
C ASN A 370 -8.55 -5.31 -10.15
N VAL A 371 -8.77 -4.02 -10.35
CA VAL A 371 -9.64 -3.46 -11.39
C VAL A 371 -9.03 -2.21 -11.99
N ALA A 372 -9.24 -2.03 -13.29
CA ALA A 372 -8.99 -0.75 -13.93
C ALA A 372 -10.25 0.12 -13.94
N GLY A 373 -10.08 1.43 -14.17
CA GLY A 373 -11.20 2.38 -14.29
C GLY A 373 -11.21 3.42 -13.18
N THR A 374 -12.40 3.92 -12.81
CA THR A 374 -12.55 4.96 -11.78
C THR A 374 -13.11 4.36 -10.49
N GLN A 375 -12.47 4.61 -9.34
CA GLN A 375 -12.88 4.07 -8.05
C GLN A 375 -13.25 5.19 -7.07
N SER A 376 -14.28 4.98 -6.25
CA SER A 376 -14.63 5.91 -5.18
C SER A 376 -15.00 5.13 -3.92
N LEU A 377 -14.11 5.18 -2.91
CA LEU A 377 -14.22 4.41 -1.68
C LEU A 377 -14.19 5.32 -0.45
N GLY A 378 -15.15 5.14 0.45
CA GLY A 378 -15.07 5.60 1.83
C GLY A 378 -14.36 4.55 2.69
N LEU A 379 -13.39 4.93 3.51
CA LEU A 379 -12.55 4.04 4.30
C LEU A 379 -12.48 4.52 5.75
N SER A 380 -11.97 3.70 6.65
CA SER A 380 -11.66 4.08 8.03
C SER A 380 -10.17 4.44 8.17
N SER A 381 -9.84 5.16 9.24
CA SER A 381 -8.45 5.36 9.67
C SER A 381 -7.74 4.01 9.86
N GLY A 382 -6.48 3.94 9.41
CA GLY A 382 -5.65 2.74 9.40
C GLY A 382 -5.93 1.76 8.25
N ALA A 383 -6.82 2.10 7.30
CA ALA A 383 -7.15 1.21 6.18
C ALA A 383 -5.92 0.90 5.30
N ASN A 384 -5.80 -0.37 4.88
CA ASN A 384 -4.77 -0.82 3.95
C ASN A 384 -5.38 -1.08 2.57
N VAL A 385 -4.92 -0.38 1.54
CA VAL A 385 -5.36 -0.53 0.15
C VAL A 385 -4.20 -0.96 -0.73
N THR A 386 -4.43 -1.90 -1.65
CA THR A 386 -3.48 -2.26 -2.71
C THR A 386 -4.10 -1.97 -4.07
N LEU A 387 -3.42 -1.23 -4.93
CA LEU A 387 -3.80 -1.00 -6.32
C LEU A 387 -3.03 -1.98 -7.20
N SER A 388 -3.68 -3.05 -7.64
CA SER A 388 -3.06 -4.11 -8.46
C SER A 388 -3.13 -3.84 -9.96
N LYS A 389 -3.87 -2.80 -10.37
CA LYS A 389 -4.11 -2.39 -11.76
C LYS A 389 -4.12 -0.87 -11.83
N ASP A 390 -3.87 -0.34 -13.03
CA ASP A 390 -3.97 1.09 -13.31
C ASP A 390 -5.39 1.59 -13.08
N ILE A 391 -5.52 2.65 -12.31
CA ILE A 391 -6.80 3.29 -11.99
C ILE A 391 -6.72 4.71 -12.55
N ALA A 392 -7.59 5.02 -13.52
CA ALA A 392 -7.58 6.29 -14.24
C ALA A 392 -8.03 7.46 -13.36
N SER A 393 -8.80 7.21 -12.30
CA SER A 393 -9.10 8.18 -11.24
C SER A 393 -9.58 7.43 -10.02
N SER A 394 -9.07 7.72 -8.84
CA SER A 394 -9.57 7.13 -7.60
C SER A 394 -9.74 8.17 -6.53
N THR A 395 -10.94 8.30 -5.99
CA THR A 395 -11.18 9.02 -4.73
C THR A 395 -11.17 8.01 -3.58
N LEU A 396 -10.17 8.12 -2.71
CA LEU A 396 -10.02 7.33 -1.49
C LEU A 396 -10.14 8.29 -0.33
N GLY A 397 -11.27 8.27 0.38
CA GLY A 397 -11.49 9.18 1.51
C GLY A 397 -12.10 8.48 2.69
N VAL A 398 -12.30 9.19 3.80
CA VAL A 398 -13.13 8.66 4.89
C VAL A 398 -14.62 8.82 4.54
N GLY A 399 -15.41 7.77 4.84
CA GLY A 399 -16.86 7.84 4.72
C GLY A 399 -17.43 8.96 5.60
N ALA A 400 -18.61 9.50 5.24
CA ALA A 400 -19.21 10.68 5.85
C ALA A 400 -19.39 10.59 7.39
N LEU A 401 -18.34 10.92 8.14
CA LEU A 401 -18.28 11.17 9.57
C LEU A 401 -17.21 12.24 9.81
N ALA A 402 -17.46 13.09 10.80
CA ALA A 402 -16.83 14.40 10.96
C ALA A 402 -15.29 14.34 10.92
N VAL A 403 -14.72 15.15 10.04
CA VAL A 403 -13.34 15.65 10.15
C VAL A 403 -13.14 16.10 11.60
N ASP A 404 -12.43 15.30 12.39
CA ASP A 404 -12.09 15.65 13.77
C ASP A 404 -10.63 16.11 13.84
N SER A 405 -10.08 16.28 15.04
CA SER A 405 -8.69 16.74 15.23
C SER A 405 -7.72 15.58 15.48
N SER A 406 -8.16 14.34 15.32
CA SER A 406 -7.32 13.15 15.43
C SER A 406 -6.47 12.99 14.16
N ASN A 407 -5.32 12.33 14.30
CA ASN A 407 -4.41 12.09 13.19
C ASN A 407 -4.84 10.79 12.49
N ASP A 408 -5.55 10.91 11.37
CA ASP A 408 -6.00 9.75 10.61
C ASP A 408 -4.91 9.23 9.67
N SER A 409 -4.83 7.90 9.57
CA SER A 409 -3.81 7.23 8.76
C SER A 409 -4.39 6.41 7.61
N PHE A 410 -3.67 6.30 6.51
CA PHE A 410 -4.02 5.50 5.36
C PHE A 410 -2.79 4.81 4.78
N ASN A 411 -2.86 3.50 4.54
CA ASN A 411 -1.75 2.74 3.94
C ASN A 411 -2.12 2.36 2.50
N LEU A 412 -1.36 2.84 1.53
CA LEU A 412 -1.58 2.57 0.12
C LEU A 412 -0.38 1.87 -0.49
N LYS A 413 -0.61 0.71 -1.10
CA LYS A 413 0.38 -0.01 -1.90
C LYS A 413 0.04 0.13 -3.38
N VAL A 414 0.95 0.68 -4.16
CA VAL A 414 0.82 0.83 -5.62
C VAL A 414 1.64 -0.25 -6.31
N ALA A 415 0.97 -1.19 -6.97
CA ALA A 415 1.59 -2.31 -7.69
C ALA A 415 1.45 -2.21 -9.22
N ALA A 416 0.85 -1.13 -9.72
CA ALA A 416 0.75 -0.78 -11.14
C ALA A 416 0.93 0.74 -11.33
N ASN A 417 1.19 1.18 -12.57
CA ASN A 417 1.22 2.62 -12.87
C ASN A 417 -0.19 3.19 -12.81
N GLN A 418 -0.31 4.42 -12.30
CA GLN A 418 -1.57 5.15 -12.17
C GLN A 418 -1.57 6.30 -13.18
N THR A 419 -2.33 6.17 -14.26
CA THR A 419 -2.31 7.13 -15.39
C THR A 419 -3.20 8.34 -15.21
N GLY A 420 -4.03 8.39 -14.17
CA GLY A 420 -4.74 9.61 -13.79
C GLY A 420 -4.63 9.94 -12.31
N THR A 421 -5.67 10.55 -11.75
CA THR A 421 -5.59 11.16 -10.41
C THR A 421 -5.86 10.16 -9.30
N LEU A 422 -4.90 10.02 -8.40
CA LEU A 422 -5.07 9.40 -7.10
C LEU A 422 -5.42 10.51 -6.09
N ASP A 423 -6.71 10.65 -5.84
CA ASP A 423 -7.34 11.64 -4.97
C ASP A 423 -7.55 11.03 -3.58
N ILE A 424 -6.67 11.34 -2.63
CA ILE A 424 -6.69 10.83 -1.26
C ILE A 424 -7.11 11.93 -0.32
N ASN A 425 -8.29 11.78 0.26
CA ASN A 425 -8.91 12.84 1.03
C ASN A 425 -9.12 12.47 2.49
N ALA A 426 -9.08 13.48 3.36
CA ALA A 426 -9.39 13.33 4.78
C ALA A 426 -8.51 12.30 5.54
N PHE A 427 -7.24 12.19 5.16
CA PHE A 427 -6.20 11.49 5.93
C PHE A 427 -5.00 12.40 6.14
N GLU A 428 -4.58 12.62 7.38
CA GLU A 428 -3.40 13.42 7.71
C GLU A 428 -2.10 12.67 7.40
N THR A 429 -2.06 11.35 7.60
CA THR A 429 -0.88 10.53 7.32
C THR A 429 -1.18 9.47 6.26
N ILE A 430 -0.44 9.47 5.15
CA ILE A 430 -0.57 8.51 4.05
C ILE A 430 0.76 7.76 3.91
N ASN A 431 0.78 6.46 4.17
CA ASN A 431 1.95 5.62 3.90
C ASN A 431 1.81 5.02 2.50
N LEU A 432 2.53 5.59 1.54
CA LEU A 432 2.52 5.19 0.14
C LEU A 432 3.71 4.25 -0.16
N ALA A 433 3.43 2.99 -0.42
CA ALA A 433 4.42 1.98 -0.77
C ALA A 433 4.37 1.64 -2.27
N ILE A 434 5.45 1.94 -2.99
CA ILE A 434 5.63 1.57 -4.39
C ILE A 434 6.22 0.17 -4.48
N ALA A 435 5.46 -0.76 -5.08
CA ALA A 435 5.78 -2.18 -5.14
C ALA A 435 5.77 -2.76 -6.57
N THR A 436 5.82 -1.91 -7.59
CA THR A 436 5.91 -2.31 -9.00
C THR A 436 7.22 -3.03 -9.30
N SER A 437 7.31 -3.81 -10.39
CA SER A 437 8.58 -4.40 -10.85
C SER A 437 9.32 -3.53 -11.88
N THR A 438 8.71 -2.43 -12.30
CA THR A 438 9.24 -1.43 -13.25
C THR A 438 9.15 -0.04 -12.62
N PRO A 439 9.80 0.99 -13.19
CA PRO A 439 9.55 2.37 -12.76
C PRO A 439 8.05 2.66 -12.69
N ALA A 440 7.63 3.23 -11.56
CA ALA A 440 6.23 3.58 -11.32
C ALA A 440 5.95 5.00 -11.83
N SER A 441 4.72 5.23 -12.29
CA SER A 441 4.23 6.57 -12.58
C SER A 441 2.89 6.77 -11.90
N ILE A 442 2.73 7.91 -11.24
CA ILE A 442 1.49 8.45 -10.72
C ILE A 442 1.28 9.78 -11.44
N ALA A 443 0.26 9.89 -12.29
CA ALA A 443 0.04 11.09 -13.07
C ALA A 443 -0.28 12.30 -12.18
N THR A 444 -1.25 12.15 -11.26
CA THR A 444 -1.52 13.16 -10.24
C THR A 444 -1.73 12.47 -8.91
N LEU A 445 -1.00 12.89 -7.89
CA LEU A 445 -1.26 12.56 -6.49
C LEU A 445 -1.92 13.79 -5.86
N ASP A 446 -3.22 13.73 -5.67
CA ASP A 446 -4.01 14.80 -5.06
C ASP A 446 -4.32 14.44 -3.61
N VAL A 447 -3.84 15.24 -2.68
CA VAL A 447 -3.96 14.98 -1.24
C VAL A 447 -4.77 16.12 -0.61
N ALA A 448 -6.10 16.03 -0.66
CA ALA A 448 -6.96 17.11 -0.17
C ALA A 448 -7.61 16.79 1.19
N THR A 449 -7.29 17.57 2.22
CA THR A 449 -8.12 17.63 3.44
C THR A 449 -9.36 18.48 3.25
N ILE A 450 -10.47 18.04 3.84
CA ILE A 450 -11.70 18.84 3.81
C ILE A 450 -11.67 19.94 4.88
N THR A 451 -11.08 19.77 6.08
CA THR A 451 -11.13 20.82 7.13
C THR A 451 -10.22 20.63 8.38
N THR A 452 -8.89 20.42 8.27
CA THR A 452 -8.01 20.43 9.47
C THR A 452 -6.82 21.38 9.32
N GLY A 453 -6.33 21.89 10.45
CA GLY A 453 -5.12 22.72 10.54
C GLY A 453 -3.82 21.90 10.69
N ILE A 454 -3.86 20.60 10.36
CA ILE A 454 -2.73 19.67 10.42
C ILE A 454 -2.22 19.46 8.99
N ALA A 455 -0.90 19.42 8.82
CA ALA A 455 -0.29 19.15 7.52
C ALA A 455 -0.53 17.70 7.07
N ASN A 456 -0.90 17.50 5.81
CA ASN A 456 -0.90 16.17 5.21
C ASN A 456 0.53 15.69 5.04
N THR A 457 0.82 14.46 5.43
CA THR A 457 2.12 13.82 5.25
C THR A 457 1.94 12.55 4.45
N VAL A 458 2.58 12.49 3.28
CA VAL A 458 2.74 11.28 2.48
C VAL A 458 4.13 10.71 2.75
N ASN A 459 4.22 9.60 3.46
CA ASN A 459 5.46 8.84 3.61
C ASN A 459 5.61 7.90 2.41
N LEU A 460 6.59 8.17 1.54
CA LEU A 460 6.87 7.38 0.36
C LEU A 460 7.95 6.34 0.65
N THR A 461 7.65 5.07 0.33
CA THR A 461 8.58 3.95 0.46
C THR A 461 8.57 3.10 -0.81
N GLY A 462 9.64 2.35 -1.03
CA GLY A 462 9.80 1.51 -2.22
C GLY A 462 11.23 1.51 -2.71
N SER A 463 11.48 0.77 -3.79
CA SER A 463 12.84 0.60 -4.35
C SER A 463 12.85 0.75 -5.88
N GLN A 464 11.80 1.35 -6.45
CA GLN A 464 11.66 1.55 -7.88
C GLN A 464 11.56 3.01 -8.20
N ASN A 465 12.24 3.45 -9.27
CA ASN A 465 12.14 4.84 -9.71
C ASN A 465 10.67 5.24 -9.88
N THR A 466 10.26 6.38 -9.34
CA THR A 466 8.87 6.80 -9.32
C THR A 466 8.74 8.23 -9.78
N THR A 467 7.80 8.45 -10.71
CA THR A 467 7.39 9.79 -11.10
C THR A 467 6.01 10.10 -10.52
N ILE A 468 5.89 11.20 -9.78
CA ILE A 468 4.63 11.85 -9.42
C ILE A 468 4.56 13.12 -10.27
N SER A 469 3.83 13.08 -11.39
CA SER A 469 3.90 14.19 -12.36
C SER A 469 3.33 15.49 -11.79
N THR A 470 2.36 15.39 -10.88
CA THR A 470 1.84 16.52 -10.10
C THR A 470 1.46 16.07 -8.69
N LEU A 471 2.03 16.71 -7.66
CA LEU A 471 1.60 16.62 -6.26
C LEU A 471 0.73 17.83 -5.93
N THR A 472 -0.55 17.63 -5.63
CA THR A 472 -1.45 18.72 -5.21
C THR A 472 -1.92 18.51 -3.78
N GLY A 473 -2.21 19.63 -3.11
CA GLY A 473 -2.81 19.66 -1.79
C GLY A 473 -4.18 20.32 -1.82
N SER A 474 -4.88 20.30 -0.68
CA SER A 474 -6.17 21.02 -0.58
C SER A 474 -6.00 22.53 -0.78
N ALA A 475 -6.78 23.10 -1.70
CA ALA A 475 -6.84 24.55 -1.95
C ALA A 475 -7.34 25.36 -0.73
N THR A 476 -7.95 24.70 0.25
CA THR A 476 -8.47 25.32 1.48
C THR A 476 -7.63 25.03 2.71
N ALA A 477 -6.61 24.18 2.62
CA ALA A 477 -5.72 23.88 3.75
C ALA A 477 -4.84 25.09 4.09
N THR A 478 -4.63 25.30 5.39
CA THR A 478 -3.72 26.34 5.91
C THR A 478 -2.30 25.83 6.09
N ALA A 479 -2.11 24.51 6.17
CA ALA A 479 -0.81 23.85 6.28
C ALA A 479 -0.37 23.27 4.93
N ALA A 480 0.95 23.27 4.69
CA ALA A 480 1.53 22.72 3.47
C ALA A 480 1.42 21.18 3.41
N THR A 481 1.33 20.63 2.20
CA THR A 481 1.37 19.17 2.00
C THR A 481 2.81 18.68 2.07
N THR A 482 3.10 17.67 2.88
CA THR A 482 4.42 17.06 3.01
C THR A 482 4.48 15.76 2.22
N LEU A 483 5.45 15.61 1.32
CA LEU A 483 5.88 14.34 0.74
C LEU A 483 7.25 14.00 1.31
N ASN A 484 7.32 12.98 2.13
CA ASN A 484 8.54 12.51 2.78
C ASN A 484 9.01 11.21 2.12
N ALA A 485 10.08 11.29 1.34
CA ALA A 485 10.71 10.15 0.67
C ALA A 485 12.09 9.79 1.26
N ALA A 486 12.39 10.19 2.51
CA ALA A 486 13.68 9.91 3.14
C ALA A 486 14.03 8.40 3.20
N ASP A 487 13.00 7.54 3.33
CA ASP A 487 13.15 6.07 3.32
C ASP A 487 12.94 5.44 1.92
N PHE A 488 12.91 6.25 0.86
CA PHE A 488 12.71 5.80 -0.51
C PHE A 488 14.04 5.37 -1.15
N GLY A 489 14.13 4.10 -1.54
CA GLY A 489 15.36 3.48 -2.02
C GLY A 489 15.64 3.62 -3.51
N ALA A 490 15.03 4.58 -4.21
CA ALA A 490 15.18 4.78 -5.65
C ALA A 490 14.96 6.23 -6.06
N LYS A 491 15.18 6.55 -7.35
CA LYS A 491 15.00 7.91 -7.88
C LYS A 491 13.53 8.36 -7.84
N LEU A 492 13.29 9.52 -7.26
CA LEU A 492 12.01 10.22 -7.22
C LEU A 492 11.99 11.38 -8.22
N ASN A 493 10.97 11.45 -9.06
CA ASN A 493 10.66 12.65 -9.85
C ASN A 493 9.32 13.22 -9.37
N VAL A 494 9.29 14.47 -8.90
CA VAL A 494 8.08 15.12 -8.40
C VAL A 494 7.98 16.52 -8.98
N THR A 495 6.78 16.89 -9.46
CA THR A 495 6.42 18.29 -9.67
C THR A 495 5.36 18.68 -8.63
N ILE A 496 5.61 19.73 -7.88
CA ILE A 496 4.66 20.31 -6.93
C ILE A 496 3.65 21.14 -7.72
N GLY A 497 2.37 21.02 -7.36
CA GLY A 497 1.26 21.73 -7.96
C GLY A 497 1.16 23.19 -7.49
N ALA A 498 -0.07 23.73 -7.43
CA ALA A 498 -0.27 25.13 -7.09
C ALA A 498 -0.13 25.45 -5.59
N ASN A 499 -0.26 24.45 -4.72
CA ASN A 499 -0.27 24.61 -3.26
C ASN A 499 1.14 24.52 -2.68
N ALA A 500 1.36 25.22 -1.56
CA ALA A 500 2.58 25.09 -0.79
C ALA A 500 2.80 23.63 -0.35
N ALA A 501 4.01 23.13 -0.54
CA ALA A 501 4.40 21.79 -0.15
C ALA A 501 5.79 21.73 0.49
N THR A 502 5.99 20.70 1.30
CA THR A 502 7.31 20.25 1.75
C THR A 502 7.62 18.95 1.03
N VAL A 503 8.71 18.87 0.29
CA VAL A 503 9.15 17.63 -0.36
C VAL A 503 10.55 17.30 0.12
N VAL A 504 10.71 16.09 0.65
CA VAL A 504 11.99 15.51 1.04
C VAL A 504 12.25 14.34 0.11
N GLY A 505 13.33 14.39 -0.67
CA GLY A 505 13.81 13.27 -1.48
C GLY A 505 14.47 12.18 -0.65
N GLY A 506 14.94 11.15 -1.33
CA GLY A 506 15.57 9.97 -0.78
C GLY A 506 17.10 10.01 -0.86
N ALA A 507 17.70 8.84 -0.99
CA ALA A 507 19.16 8.67 -1.10
C ALA A 507 19.65 8.50 -2.56
N SER A 508 18.78 8.74 -3.54
CA SER A 508 19.05 8.57 -4.97
C SER A 508 19.06 9.92 -5.69
N ALA A 509 19.53 9.97 -6.94
CA ALA A 509 19.54 11.17 -7.76
C ALA A 509 18.12 11.62 -8.15
N ASP A 510 17.49 12.41 -7.30
CA ASP A 510 16.10 12.82 -7.38
C ASP A 510 15.90 14.04 -8.27
N THR A 511 14.67 14.31 -8.65
CA THR A 511 14.29 15.47 -9.45
C THR A 511 13.02 16.07 -8.87
N ILE A 512 13.16 17.20 -8.17
CA ILE A 512 12.05 17.85 -7.47
C ILE A 512 11.86 19.24 -8.06
N THR A 513 10.70 19.49 -8.65
CA THR A 513 10.31 20.79 -9.19
C THR A 513 9.20 21.39 -8.35
N GLY A 514 9.44 22.57 -7.80
CA GLY A 514 8.45 23.31 -7.01
C GLY A 514 7.30 23.88 -7.83
N GLY A 515 6.35 24.46 -7.10
CA GLY A 515 5.10 25.01 -7.60
C GLY A 515 5.15 26.52 -7.81
N VAL A 516 4.00 27.18 -7.69
CA VAL A 516 3.88 28.66 -7.68
C VAL A 516 3.72 29.23 -6.27
N SER A 517 3.65 28.37 -5.26
CA SER A 517 3.54 28.72 -3.85
C SER A 517 4.90 28.63 -3.18
N THR A 518 5.00 29.08 -1.92
CA THR A 518 6.22 28.91 -1.13
C THR A 518 6.38 27.45 -0.68
N ASP A 519 7.42 26.81 -1.18
CA ASP A 519 7.73 25.40 -0.95
C ASP A 519 9.01 25.21 -0.11
N LEU A 520 9.10 24.07 0.57
CA LEU A 520 10.33 23.56 1.17
C LEU A 520 10.76 22.32 0.40
N ILE A 521 11.88 22.40 -0.32
CA ILE A 521 12.43 21.31 -1.13
C ILE A 521 13.75 20.87 -0.51
N ILE A 522 13.86 19.58 -0.20
CA ILE A 522 15.07 18.96 0.32
C ILE A 522 15.40 17.79 -0.60
N GLY A 523 16.54 17.84 -1.32
CA GLY A 523 16.97 16.79 -2.25
C GLY A 523 17.27 15.48 -1.53
N GLY A 524 18.01 15.56 -0.43
CA GLY A 524 18.32 14.39 0.39
C GLY A 524 19.78 14.00 0.22
N ALA A 525 20.05 12.75 -0.10
CA ALA A 525 21.38 12.33 -0.52
C ALA A 525 21.32 11.87 -1.98
N GLY A 526 22.38 12.07 -2.75
CA GLY A 526 22.37 11.78 -4.18
C GLY A 526 22.88 12.97 -4.98
N THR A 527 22.81 12.87 -6.30
CA THR A 527 23.05 14.03 -7.17
C THR A 527 21.70 14.53 -7.65
N ASP A 528 21.12 15.45 -6.91
CA ASP A 528 19.75 15.86 -7.07
C ASP A 528 19.60 17.00 -8.07
N THR A 529 18.45 17.05 -8.72
CA THR A 529 18.06 18.15 -9.61
C THR A 529 16.85 18.85 -9.04
N LEU A 530 17.05 20.02 -8.45
CA LEU A 530 16.03 20.76 -7.73
C LEU A 530 15.65 22.00 -8.52
N SER A 531 14.37 22.36 -8.49
CA SER A 531 13.88 23.60 -9.08
C SER A 531 12.90 24.27 -8.13
N ALA A 532 13.03 25.59 -7.93
CA ALA A 532 12.05 26.39 -7.18
C ALA A 532 10.64 26.30 -7.79
N GLY A 533 10.54 26.15 -9.12
CA GLY A 533 9.25 26.09 -9.79
C GLY A 533 8.84 27.44 -10.36
N GLY A 534 7.54 27.58 -10.63
CA GLY A 534 6.88 28.84 -11.00
C GLY A 534 7.08 29.32 -12.45
N THR A 535 5.99 29.73 -13.10
CA THR A 535 5.99 30.45 -14.39
C THR A 535 5.42 31.88 -14.27
N ALA A 536 5.13 32.33 -13.05
CA ALA A 536 4.46 33.60 -12.81
C ALA A 536 5.36 34.55 -12.01
N ALA A 537 5.43 35.79 -12.46
CA ALA A 537 6.22 36.90 -11.94
C ALA A 537 5.85 37.29 -10.49
N GLY A 538 6.24 36.46 -9.53
CA GLY A 538 6.14 36.72 -8.10
C GLY A 538 7.32 36.11 -7.37
N THR A 539 7.80 36.81 -6.34
CA THR A 539 8.81 36.33 -5.40
C THR A 539 8.27 35.11 -4.66
N VAL A 540 8.59 33.90 -5.11
CA VAL A 540 8.34 32.69 -4.30
C VAL A 540 9.51 32.52 -3.35
N ASN A 541 9.20 32.53 -2.06
CA ASN A 541 10.20 32.46 -0.99
C ASN A 541 10.60 31.00 -0.70
N ASP A 542 10.86 30.21 -1.72
CA ASP A 542 11.13 28.79 -1.56
C ASP A 542 12.40 28.58 -0.74
N THR A 543 12.39 27.52 0.07
CA THR A 543 13.59 27.02 0.73
C THR A 543 14.03 25.77 0.00
N ILE A 544 15.23 25.79 -0.58
CA ILE A 544 15.79 24.65 -1.31
C ILE A 544 17.08 24.23 -0.63
N ILE A 545 17.20 22.94 -0.35
CA ILE A 545 18.39 22.32 0.24
C ILE A 545 18.74 21.12 -0.64
N GLY A 546 19.90 21.13 -1.29
CA GLY A 546 20.41 19.99 -2.08
C GLY A 546 20.57 18.77 -1.17
N GLY A 547 21.47 18.90 -0.20
CA GLY A 547 21.72 17.88 0.81
C GLY A 547 23.11 17.32 0.63
N ALA A 548 23.27 16.01 0.48
CA ALA A 548 24.59 15.39 0.31
C ALA A 548 24.78 14.86 -1.11
N GLY A 549 25.86 15.27 -1.77
CA GLY A 549 26.21 14.90 -3.13
C GLY A 549 26.28 16.13 -4.02
N ASN A 550 26.46 15.94 -5.33
CA ASN A 550 26.65 17.07 -6.25
C ASN A 550 25.30 17.46 -6.85
N ASP A 551 24.70 18.49 -6.29
CA ASP A 551 23.33 18.90 -6.61
C ASP A 551 23.30 20.04 -7.63
N VAL A 552 22.21 20.08 -8.40
CA VAL A 552 21.92 21.17 -9.34
C VAL A 552 20.62 21.82 -8.95
N VAL A 553 20.68 23.11 -8.63
CA VAL A 553 19.50 23.92 -8.30
C VAL A 553 19.21 24.90 -9.43
N TYR A 554 17.98 24.86 -9.92
CA TYR A 554 17.41 25.81 -10.86
C TYR A 554 16.42 26.74 -10.16
N LEU A 555 16.53 28.06 -10.36
CA LEU A 555 15.59 29.01 -9.74
C LEU A 555 14.30 29.22 -10.55
N ALA A 556 14.13 28.51 -11.65
CA ALA A 556 12.85 28.33 -12.32
C ALA A 556 12.89 27.20 -13.38
N THR A 557 11.71 26.82 -13.89
CA THR A 557 11.46 25.56 -14.64
C THR A 557 11.93 25.51 -16.10
N SER A 558 12.46 26.59 -16.67
CA SER A 558 12.66 26.73 -18.12
C SER A 558 13.99 27.38 -18.49
N THR A 559 14.65 26.91 -19.54
CA THR A 559 15.87 27.52 -20.12
C THR A 559 15.59 28.81 -20.91
N THR A 560 14.35 29.31 -20.90
CA THR A 560 13.93 30.55 -21.56
C THR A 560 12.98 31.32 -20.64
N PHE A 561 13.39 32.49 -20.13
CA PHE A 561 12.52 33.40 -19.37
C PHE A 561 12.23 34.68 -20.14
N THR A 562 11.19 35.40 -19.72
CA THR A 562 10.80 36.69 -20.30
C THR A 562 10.51 37.80 -19.29
N THR A 563 10.46 37.60 -17.96
CA THR A 563 10.27 38.74 -17.04
C THR A 563 10.79 38.53 -15.61
N ALA A 564 11.68 39.44 -15.20
CA ALA A 564 11.86 40.12 -13.92
C ALA A 564 12.00 39.33 -12.60
N ALA A 565 13.23 39.44 -12.07
CA ALA A 565 13.66 39.29 -10.67
C ALA A 565 13.62 37.86 -10.11
N VAL A 566 14.72 37.14 -10.29
CA VAL A 566 15.11 36.02 -9.42
C VAL A 566 15.49 36.64 -8.08
N ILE A 567 14.49 36.99 -7.29
CA ILE A 567 14.66 37.37 -5.89
C ILE A 567 14.61 36.05 -5.12
N VAL A 568 15.76 35.59 -4.64
CA VAL A 568 15.76 34.81 -3.40
C VAL A 568 15.21 35.80 -2.38
N GLY A 569 13.92 35.69 -2.04
CA GLY A 569 13.29 36.62 -1.10
C GLY A 569 14.14 36.80 0.15
N THR A 570 13.95 37.88 0.92
CA THR A 570 14.70 38.09 2.16
C THR A 570 14.57 36.94 3.18
N SER A 571 13.59 36.04 2.98
CA SER A 571 13.36 34.83 3.77
C SER A 571 13.65 33.52 3.01
N ALA A 572 13.92 33.56 1.71
CA ALA A 572 14.28 32.39 0.92
C ALA A 572 15.73 31.99 1.25
N SER A 573 15.98 30.68 1.32
CA SER A 573 17.29 30.12 1.58
C SER A 573 17.53 29.03 0.56
N ILE A 574 18.62 29.13 -0.19
CA ILE A 574 19.04 28.12 -1.15
C ILE A 574 20.41 27.64 -0.71
N ASN A 575 20.51 26.35 -0.43
CA ASN A 575 21.70 25.73 0.11
C ASN A 575 22.06 24.52 -0.76
N GLY A 576 23.26 24.47 -1.35
CA GLY A 576 23.72 23.29 -2.07
C GLY A 576 23.90 22.11 -1.11
N GLY A 577 24.64 22.33 -0.04
CA GLY A 577 24.85 21.36 1.02
C GLY A 577 26.27 20.81 0.99
N ASP A 578 26.41 19.51 1.22
CA ASP A 578 27.70 18.83 1.18
C ASP A 578 27.95 18.32 -0.24
N GLY A 579 28.93 18.87 -0.96
CA GLY A 579 29.23 18.37 -2.30
C GLY A 579 29.96 19.39 -3.15
N THR A 580 29.89 19.19 -4.47
CA THR A 580 30.20 20.24 -5.44
C THR A 580 28.91 20.60 -6.14
N ASP A 581 28.31 21.69 -5.68
CA ASP A 581 26.96 22.06 -6.05
C ASP A 581 26.94 23.14 -7.14
N THR A 582 25.85 23.18 -7.88
CA THR A 582 25.63 24.13 -8.97
C THR A 582 24.30 24.85 -8.81
N LEU A 583 24.35 26.17 -8.83
CA LEU A 583 23.19 27.04 -9.00
C LEU A 583 23.18 27.57 -10.44
N ASP A 584 22.15 27.26 -11.23
CA ASP A 584 21.97 27.77 -12.61
C ASP A 584 20.61 28.45 -12.74
N PHE A 585 20.61 29.71 -13.18
CA PHE A 585 19.37 30.42 -13.43
C PHE A 585 19.53 31.44 -14.56
N THR A 586 18.42 31.72 -15.23
CA THR A 586 18.37 32.66 -16.35
C THR A 586 17.58 33.90 -15.93
N THR A 587 18.07 35.10 -16.25
CA THR A 587 17.43 36.38 -15.92
C THR A 587 17.11 37.16 -17.20
N THR A 588 16.05 37.98 -17.17
CA THR A 588 15.69 38.89 -18.28
C THR A 588 15.44 40.33 -17.82
N SER A 589 15.84 40.64 -16.61
CA SER A 589 15.86 42.00 -16.07
C SER A 589 17.00 42.10 -15.06
N ALA A 590 17.32 43.34 -14.68
CA ALA A 590 18.30 43.58 -13.63
C ALA A 590 17.97 42.75 -12.38
N THR A 591 18.96 42.01 -11.89
CA THR A 591 18.80 41.01 -10.84
C THR A 591 19.89 41.21 -9.80
N THR A 592 19.50 41.32 -8.54
CA THR A 592 20.42 41.29 -7.41
C THR A 592 20.26 39.97 -6.69
N LEU A 593 21.35 39.22 -6.54
CA LEU A 593 21.41 38.06 -5.68
C LEU A 593 21.48 38.59 -4.25
N THR A 594 20.31 38.58 -3.60
CA THR A 594 20.12 38.90 -2.19
C THR A 594 19.53 37.69 -1.53
N GLY A 595 19.98 37.29 -0.33
CA GLY A 595 19.45 36.11 0.36
C GLY A 595 20.54 35.12 0.70
N LYS A 596 20.18 34.07 1.43
CA LYS A 596 21.12 33.06 1.93
C LYS A 596 21.39 32.03 0.82
N VAL A 597 22.20 32.40 -0.18
CA VAL A 597 22.76 31.49 -1.18
C VAL A 597 24.06 30.93 -0.60
N ILE A 598 24.03 29.70 -0.12
CA ILE A 598 25.15 29.11 0.63
C ILE A 598 25.57 27.77 0.04
N ALA A 599 26.85 27.44 0.19
CA ALA A 599 27.43 26.15 -0.16
C ALA A 599 27.19 25.81 -1.63
N PHE A 600 27.56 26.74 -2.51
CA PHE A 600 27.64 26.52 -3.94
C PHE A 600 29.06 26.80 -4.42
N GLU A 601 29.66 25.83 -5.10
CA GLU A 601 30.95 25.99 -5.75
C GLU A 601 30.80 26.56 -7.17
N ASN A 602 29.65 26.34 -7.81
CA ASN A 602 29.38 26.85 -9.15
C ASN A 602 28.08 27.64 -9.16
N VAL A 603 28.15 28.89 -9.64
CA VAL A 603 26.98 29.75 -9.83
C VAL A 603 27.02 30.29 -11.25
N THR A 604 26.03 29.91 -12.06
CA THR A 604 25.88 30.37 -13.43
C THR A 604 24.63 31.24 -13.56
N VAL A 605 24.83 32.48 -14.01
CA VAL A 605 23.75 33.40 -14.36
C VAL A 605 23.67 33.52 -15.87
N ARG A 606 22.54 33.12 -16.43
CA ARG A 606 22.24 33.25 -17.85
C ARG A 606 21.43 34.51 -18.11
N ALA A 607 22.11 35.65 -18.23
CA ALA A 607 21.43 36.93 -18.38
C ALA A 607 21.04 37.21 -19.84
N THR A 608 19.78 37.59 -20.05
CA THR A 608 19.22 37.91 -21.37
C THR A 608 18.91 39.40 -21.51
N ALA A 609 18.81 40.10 -20.38
CA ALA A 609 18.76 41.56 -20.27
C ALA A 609 18.94 42.00 -18.81
N GLY A 610 19.75 43.04 -18.56
CA GLY A 610 19.76 43.86 -17.35
C GLY A 610 20.77 43.42 -16.28
N ALA A 611 21.41 44.40 -15.64
CA ALA A 611 22.56 44.22 -14.75
C ALA A 611 22.40 43.14 -13.66
N VAL A 612 23.47 42.39 -13.41
CA VAL A 612 23.57 41.39 -12.34
C VAL A 612 24.35 41.99 -11.18
N ALA A 613 23.87 41.81 -9.95
CA ALA A 613 24.58 42.25 -8.76
C ALA A 613 24.63 41.16 -7.69
N TRP A 614 25.78 40.99 -7.03
CA TRP A 614 25.93 40.08 -5.89
C TRP A 614 26.98 40.62 -4.92
N THR A 615 26.65 40.64 -3.63
CA THR A 615 27.60 40.87 -2.54
C THR A 615 27.58 39.63 -1.67
N THR A 616 28.72 38.96 -1.53
CA THR A 616 28.84 37.77 -0.70
C THR A 616 29.10 38.15 0.77
N ALA A 617 28.79 37.25 1.68
CA ALA A 617 29.20 37.28 3.08
C ALA A 617 30.10 36.08 3.38
N ASP A 618 31.08 36.23 4.28
CA ASP A 618 32.10 35.22 4.66
C ASP A 618 31.59 33.79 4.98
N SER A 619 30.27 33.62 5.13
CA SER A 619 29.62 32.32 5.35
C SER A 619 29.00 31.69 4.10
N ASP A 620 28.98 32.39 2.98
CA ASP A 620 28.27 31.98 1.76
C ASP A 620 29.06 30.87 1.03
N ILE A 621 30.40 30.94 1.08
CA ILE A 621 31.30 30.02 0.39
C ILE A 621 32.06 29.17 1.41
N THR A 622 32.22 27.88 1.11
CA THR A 622 32.92 26.96 2.01
C THR A 622 34.40 27.34 2.14
N ALA A 623 34.90 27.44 3.37
CA ALA A 623 36.30 27.77 3.65
C ALA A 623 37.28 26.89 2.86
N GLY A 624 38.25 27.51 2.19
CA GLY A 624 39.26 26.86 1.35
C GLY A 624 38.77 26.37 -0.01
N SER A 625 37.51 26.62 -0.37
CA SER A 625 36.96 26.30 -1.69
C SER A 625 37.17 27.45 -2.69
N THR A 626 36.74 27.23 -3.94
CA THR A 626 36.73 28.27 -4.98
C THR A 626 35.34 28.37 -5.57
N LEU A 627 34.71 29.55 -5.49
CA LEU A 627 33.47 29.84 -6.19
C LEU A 627 33.76 30.15 -7.66
N VAL A 628 33.20 29.37 -8.57
CA VAL A 628 33.11 29.74 -9.98
C VAL A 628 31.82 30.51 -10.20
N PHE A 629 31.93 31.81 -10.41
CA PHE A 629 30.80 32.66 -10.76
C PHE A 629 30.87 33.04 -12.24
N GLU A 630 29.94 32.50 -13.03
CA GLU A 630 29.87 32.77 -14.46
C GLU A 630 28.60 33.56 -14.80
N VAL A 631 28.78 34.70 -15.47
CA VAL A 631 27.70 35.38 -16.18
C VAL A 631 27.82 35.03 -17.66
N ALA A 632 26.92 34.17 -18.14
CA ALA A 632 26.79 33.73 -19.53
C ALA A 632 25.51 34.32 -20.15
N GLY A 633 25.37 34.52 -21.48
CA GLY A 633 24.08 34.97 -22.05
C GLY A 633 24.12 35.98 -23.22
N GLY A 634 22.96 36.48 -23.65
CA GLY A 634 22.67 37.05 -24.97
C GLY A 634 23.01 38.53 -25.23
N ALA A 635 22.70 39.02 -26.44
CA ALA A 635 23.23 40.22 -27.10
C ALA A 635 22.89 41.63 -26.53
N SER A 636 22.54 41.79 -25.24
CA SER A 636 22.16 43.11 -24.70
C SER A 636 22.39 43.29 -23.19
N THR A 637 23.07 44.40 -22.84
CA THR A 637 23.09 45.13 -21.53
C THR A 637 23.30 44.30 -20.25
N GLU A 638 24.54 43.97 -19.89
CA GLU A 638 24.86 43.16 -18.70
C GLU A 638 26.06 43.75 -17.92
N ASP A 639 25.84 44.80 -17.11
CA ASP A 639 26.86 45.21 -16.14
C ASP A 639 26.84 44.24 -14.96
N LEU A 640 28.01 43.74 -14.54
CA LEU A 640 28.14 42.98 -13.29
C LEU A 640 28.55 43.93 -12.16
N THR A 641 27.85 43.90 -11.03
CA THR A 641 28.31 44.44 -9.76
C THR A 641 28.57 43.29 -8.79
N PHE A 642 29.82 42.84 -8.68
CA PHE A 642 30.21 41.76 -7.77
C PHE A 642 31.12 42.27 -6.66
N SER A 643 30.84 41.90 -5.41
CA SER A 643 31.68 42.23 -4.26
C SER A 643 31.89 41.02 -3.37
N GLY A 644 33.07 40.42 -3.47
CA GLY A 644 33.60 39.38 -2.60
C GLY A 644 34.38 39.88 -1.39
N ALA A 645 34.42 41.20 -1.17
CA ALA A 645 35.30 41.84 -0.16
C ALA A 645 35.08 41.38 1.29
N ALA A 646 33.95 40.71 1.58
CA ALA A 646 33.67 40.14 2.88
C ALA A 646 34.24 38.73 3.08
N GLU A 647 34.57 37.99 2.01
CA GLU A 647 35.17 36.65 2.12
C GLU A 647 36.62 36.72 2.54
N THR A 648 36.97 35.92 3.54
CA THR A 648 38.31 35.89 4.13
C THR A 648 39.06 34.58 3.91
N ASP A 649 38.36 33.49 3.57
CA ASP A 649 38.94 32.15 3.50
C ASP A 649 38.57 31.32 2.26
N ALA A 650 37.84 31.90 1.30
CA ALA A 650 37.56 31.31 -0.01
C ALA A 650 38.13 32.16 -1.15
N SER A 651 38.35 31.51 -2.30
CA SER A 651 38.79 32.15 -3.54
C SER A 651 37.66 32.27 -4.56
N PHE A 652 37.81 33.17 -5.52
CA PHE A 652 36.85 33.43 -6.59
C PHE A 652 37.43 33.17 -7.99
N ASN A 653 36.63 32.57 -8.86
CA ASN A 653 36.85 32.49 -10.29
C ASN A 653 35.67 33.12 -11.02
N ILE A 654 35.76 34.42 -11.26
CA ILE A 654 34.71 35.24 -11.83
C ILE A 654 34.90 35.30 -13.34
N LYS A 655 33.88 34.92 -14.10
CA LYS A 655 33.91 34.86 -15.56
C LYS A 655 32.74 35.62 -16.16
N LEU A 656 33.06 36.59 -17.01
CA LEU A 656 32.11 37.26 -17.90
C LEU A 656 32.45 36.81 -19.32
N THR A 657 31.70 35.84 -19.84
CA THR A 657 32.04 35.12 -21.08
C THR A 657 31.35 35.67 -22.33
N ASN A 658 30.38 36.59 -22.22
CA ASN A 658 29.62 37.15 -23.34
C ASN A 658 29.17 38.62 -23.12
N ALA A 659 28.90 39.36 -24.21
CA ALA A 659 28.96 40.83 -24.32
C ALA A 659 28.02 41.67 -23.43
N SER A 660 28.60 42.53 -22.58
CA SER A 660 27.91 43.69 -21.98
C SER A 660 27.72 44.82 -23.00
N VAL A 661 26.52 45.38 -23.15
CA VAL A 661 26.38 46.70 -23.80
C VAL A 661 25.63 47.65 -22.89
N THR A 662 26.35 48.33 -22.00
CA THR A 662 25.92 49.62 -21.43
C THR A 662 27.00 50.68 -21.62
N THR A 663 26.74 51.89 -21.15
CA THR A 663 27.70 53.01 -21.13
C THR A 663 28.51 53.11 -19.83
N THR A 664 28.25 52.26 -18.82
CA THR A 664 28.74 52.42 -17.43
C THR A 664 29.83 51.44 -16.99
N GLY A 665 29.84 50.21 -17.54
CA GLY A 665 30.86 49.19 -17.22
C GLY A 665 30.58 48.40 -15.92
N SER A 666 31.27 47.28 -15.75
CA SER A 666 31.14 46.38 -14.59
C SER A 666 31.99 46.83 -13.41
N THR A 667 31.56 46.53 -12.18
CA THR A 667 32.34 46.71 -10.95
C THR A 667 32.54 45.36 -10.29
N ILE A 668 33.78 44.91 -10.16
CA ILE A 668 34.12 43.59 -9.61
C ILE A 668 35.16 43.77 -8.51
N THR A 669 34.93 43.17 -7.34
CA THR A 669 35.88 43.09 -6.23
C THR A 669 35.98 41.64 -5.78
N GLY A 670 37.18 41.06 -5.77
CA GLY A 670 37.42 39.74 -5.18
C GLY A 670 37.48 39.79 -3.64
N GLY A 671 38.00 38.73 -3.04
CA GLY A 671 38.09 38.47 -1.61
C GLY A 671 39.51 38.63 -1.06
N ALA A 672 39.84 37.86 -0.03
CA ALA A 672 41.13 37.95 0.66
C ALA A 672 42.19 36.94 0.20
N LEU A 673 41.81 35.98 -0.65
CA LEU A 673 42.68 34.94 -1.20
C LEU A 673 42.89 35.16 -2.69
N ASN A 674 43.75 34.34 -3.31
CA ASN A 674 44.09 34.46 -4.72
C ASN A 674 42.86 34.26 -5.60
N ASP A 675 42.46 35.30 -6.32
CA ASP A 675 41.29 35.32 -7.17
C ASP A 675 41.66 35.36 -8.65
N SER A 676 40.74 34.88 -9.48
CA SER A 676 40.82 34.92 -10.93
C SER A 676 39.61 35.66 -11.47
N ILE A 677 39.82 36.82 -12.08
CA ILE A 677 38.76 37.64 -12.69
C ILE A 677 39.00 37.67 -14.19
N SER A 678 38.02 37.20 -14.97
CA SER A 678 38.11 37.09 -16.41
C SER A 678 36.95 37.81 -17.08
N ILE A 679 37.23 38.97 -17.68
CA ILE A 679 36.30 39.71 -18.52
C ILE A 679 36.69 39.46 -19.97
N LEU A 680 36.00 38.53 -20.63
CA LEU A 680 36.28 38.13 -22.02
C LEU A 680 35.37 38.85 -23.03
N SER A 681 34.73 39.94 -22.59
CA SER A 681 33.84 40.78 -23.38
C SER A 681 34.61 41.76 -24.28
N THR A 682 34.10 42.06 -25.47
CA THR A 682 34.77 42.94 -26.46
C THR A 682 34.23 44.37 -26.45
N THR A 683 33.91 44.91 -25.29
CA THR A 683 32.96 46.03 -25.14
C THR A 683 33.66 47.33 -24.77
N THR A 684 33.15 48.49 -25.20
CA THR A 684 33.85 49.78 -25.05
C THR A 684 33.61 50.49 -23.71
N ALA A 685 32.82 49.91 -22.80
CA ALA A 685 32.59 50.47 -21.47
C ALA A 685 33.80 50.22 -20.59
N ALA A 686 34.09 51.15 -19.68
CA ALA A 686 35.21 51.07 -18.74
C ALA A 686 34.82 50.26 -17.52
N ASP A 687 35.45 49.11 -17.29
CA ASP A 687 35.21 48.29 -16.10
C ASP A 687 36.04 48.80 -14.90
N SER A 688 35.59 48.52 -13.68
CA SER A 688 36.31 48.80 -12.43
C SER A 688 36.56 47.50 -11.67
N ILE A 689 37.81 47.07 -11.61
CA ILE A 689 38.19 45.74 -11.13
C ILE A 689 39.17 45.87 -9.96
N THR A 690 38.86 45.21 -8.85
CA THR A 690 39.73 45.08 -7.67
C THR A 690 39.96 43.59 -7.47
N GLY A 691 41.22 43.15 -7.49
CA GLY A 691 41.57 41.75 -7.19
C GLY A 691 41.14 41.39 -5.77
N GLY A 692 41.46 42.26 -4.82
CA GLY A 692 41.29 41.98 -3.40
C GLY A 692 42.67 41.87 -2.77
N LYS A 693 42.79 41.11 -1.67
CA LYS A 693 44.11 40.71 -1.18
C LYS A 693 44.47 39.38 -1.78
N GLY A 694 45.76 39.11 -1.89
CA GLY A 694 46.25 37.79 -2.30
C GLY A 694 47.19 37.96 -3.48
N VAL A 695 47.21 36.96 -4.35
CA VAL A 695 47.90 37.02 -5.63
C VAL A 695 46.85 36.82 -6.71
N ASP A 696 46.34 37.93 -7.21
CA ASP A 696 45.18 37.93 -8.09
C ASP A 696 45.58 37.92 -9.55
N THR A 697 44.78 37.24 -10.37
CA THR A 697 44.94 37.23 -11.82
C THR A 697 43.71 37.86 -12.46
N ILE A 698 43.91 39.02 -13.07
CA ILE A 698 42.88 39.73 -13.83
C ILE A 698 43.18 39.53 -15.31
N THR A 699 42.20 39.07 -16.08
CA THR A 699 42.29 38.88 -17.53
C THR A 699 41.19 39.66 -18.21
N VAL A 700 41.58 40.64 -19.02
CA VAL A 700 40.67 41.47 -19.82
C VAL A 700 41.01 41.34 -21.32
N VAL A 701 40.09 41.72 -22.19
CA VAL A 701 40.35 41.79 -23.64
C VAL A 701 40.93 43.15 -24.00
N ALA A 702 42.12 43.18 -24.60
CA ALA A 702 42.88 44.40 -24.92
C ALA A 702 42.23 45.42 -25.88
N THR A 703 40.98 45.20 -26.29
CA THR A 703 40.19 46.13 -27.12
C THR A 703 38.91 46.60 -26.42
N ALA A 704 38.74 46.28 -25.13
CA ALA A 704 37.63 46.74 -24.31
C ALA A 704 37.84 48.23 -23.92
N GLY A 705 36.92 48.84 -23.16
CA GLY A 705 37.02 50.24 -22.75
C GLY A 705 38.28 50.58 -21.96
N ASN A 706 38.38 51.81 -21.48
CA ASN A 706 39.48 52.23 -20.62
C ASN A 706 39.25 51.68 -19.20
N ASP A 707 39.69 50.47 -18.94
CA ASP A 707 39.41 49.75 -17.70
C ASP A 707 40.23 50.31 -16.54
N LYS A 708 39.67 50.23 -15.33
CA LYS A 708 40.27 50.72 -14.10
C LYS A 708 40.57 49.56 -13.16
N PHE A 709 41.85 49.29 -12.96
CA PHE A 709 42.33 48.31 -11.99
C PHE A 709 42.65 49.02 -10.67
N VAL A 710 41.94 48.70 -9.60
CA VAL A 710 42.04 49.36 -8.30
C VAL A 710 42.80 48.48 -7.33
N PHE A 711 43.73 49.10 -6.60
CA PHE A 711 44.57 48.49 -5.58
C PHE A 711 44.50 49.33 -4.30
N ALA A 712 43.98 48.75 -3.24
CA ALA A 712 44.07 49.24 -1.89
C ALA A 712 45.37 48.80 -1.20
N ALA A 713 45.60 49.33 0.00
CA ALA A 713 46.80 49.01 0.78
C ALA A 713 46.81 47.51 1.11
N GLY A 714 47.84 46.81 0.64
CA GLY A 714 48.04 45.38 0.85
C GLY A 714 47.26 44.47 -0.10
N ASP A 715 46.61 45.02 -1.14
CA ASP A 715 45.92 44.23 -2.16
C ASP A 715 46.93 43.40 -2.96
N SER A 716 47.92 44.07 -3.56
CA SER A 716 49.03 43.42 -4.25
C SER A 716 50.32 43.41 -3.42
N GLY A 717 51.06 42.30 -3.43
CA GLY A 717 52.34 42.20 -2.77
C GLY A 717 53.48 42.95 -3.48
N ILE A 718 54.60 43.11 -2.78
CA ILE A 718 55.77 43.89 -3.27
C ILE A 718 56.82 43.05 -4.01
N ALA A 719 56.68 41.72 -4.02
CA ALA A 719 57.60 40.79 -4.70
C ALA A 719 56.94 40.20 -5.95
N ALA A 720 57.74 39.80 -6.93
CA ALA A 720 57.23 39.27 -8.21
C ALA A 720 56.31 38.05 -8.06
N ALA A 721 56.54 37.20 -7.04
CA ALA A 721 55.73 35.99 -6.79
C ALA A 721 54.41 36.27 -6.04
N THR A 722 54.27 37.48 -5.49
CA THR A 722 53.10 37.90 -4.71
C THR A 722 52.41 39.11 -5.33
N ALA A 723 52.80 39.47 -6.54
CA ALA A 723 52.26 40.61 -7.27
C ALA A 723 51.05 40.17 -8.07
N ASP A 724 50.02 40.99 -8.06
CA ASP A 724 48.86 40.82 -8.92
C ASP A 724 49.27 40.91 -10.38
N VAL A 725 48.59 40.13 -11.20
CA VAL A 725 48.86 39.98 -12.62
C VAL A 725 47.66 40.43 -13.42
N ILE A 726 47.86 41.43 -14.28
CA ILE A 726 46.88 41.84 -15.26
C ILE A 726 47.33 41.34 -16.64
N ASN A 727 46.47 40.56 -17.27
CA ASN A 727 46.62 40.05 -18.61
C ASN A 727 45.69 40.81 -19.55
N GLY A 728 46.22 41.29 -20.67
CA GLY A 728 45.42 41.93 -21.72
C GLY A 728 45.09 43.40 -21.45
N ALA A 729 45.73 44.06 -20.48
CA ALA A 729 45.66 45.50 -20.35
C ALA A 729 46.09 46.19 -21.66
N ASN A 730 45.43 47.29 -21.98
CA ASN A 730 45.64 48.08 -23.19
C ASN A 730 46.23 49.47 -22.87
N ALA A 731 46.52 50.22 -23.94
CA ALA A 731 46.89 51.61 -23.80
C ALA A 731 45.63 52.47 -23.59
N ALA A 732 45.58 53.22 -22.49
CA ALA A 732 44.47 54.03 -21.93
C ALA A 732 43.74 53.43 -20.73
N ASP A 733 44.02 52.17 -20.37
CA ASP A 733 43.62 51.61 -19.08
C ASP A 733 44.30 52.34 -17.92
N ILE A 734 43.68 52.27 -16.74
CA ILE A 734 44.03 53.02 -15.54
C ILE A 734 44.44 52.04 -14.43
N LEU A 735 45.61 52.24 -13.84
CA LEU A 735 45.94 51.71 -12.52
C LEU A 735 45.59 52.74 -11.46
N LYS A 736 44.82 52.34 -10.45
CA LYS A 736 44.43 53.15 -9.30
C LYS A 736 45.06 52.58 -8.03
N PHE A 737 45.97 53.31 -7.42
CA PHE A 737 46.50 52.98 -6.10
C PHE A 737 45.90 53.93 -5.05
N THR A 738 45.08 53.40 -4.14
CA THR A 738 44.37 54.24 -3.16
C THR A 738 45.25 54.67 -1.98
N SER A 739 46.39 54.00 -1.75
CA SER A 739 47.39 54.40 -0.76
C SER A 739 48.17 55.67 -1.14
N ILE A 740 48.14 56.05 -2.43
CA ILE A 740 48.67 57.32 -2.93
C ILE A 740 47.62 58.41 -2.74
N THR A 741 47.85 59.31 -1.78
CA THR A 741 46.88 60.35 -1.38
C THR A 741 47.30 61.80 -1.71
N ALA A 742 48.48 62.00 -2.30
CA ALA A 742 48.99 63.32 -2.65
C ALA A 742 48.41 63.86 -3.96
N THR A 743 47.84 65.08 -3.94
CA THR A 743 47.22 65.80 -5.07
C THR A 743 48.21 66.49 -6.02
N ALA A 744 49.48 66.12 -6.05
CA ALA A 744 50.48 66.80 -6.87
C ALA A 744 50.47 66.29 -8.33
N GLU A 745 50.77 67.18 -9.28
CA GLU A 745 50.83 66.93 -10.74
C GLU A 745 51.86 65.90 -11.23
N SER A 746 52.41 65.08 -10.33
CA SER A 746 53.26 63.94 -10.69
C SER A 746 53.17 62.92 -9.57
N SER A 747 52.09 62.13 -9.56
CA SER A 747 52.04 60.87 -8.81
C SER A 747 53.04 59.85 -9.36
N ALA A 748 53.59 60.06 -10.56
CA ALA A 748 54.74 59.31 -11.06
C ALA A 748 56.05 59.85 -10.47
N LEU A 749 57.04 58.98 -10.26
CA LEU A 749 58.33 59.37 -9.67
C LEU A 749 59.03 60.44 -10.52
N ALA A 750 59.20 61.64 -9.93
CA ALA A 750 59.71 62.81 -10.64
C ALA A 750 61.18 62.66 -11.11
N THR A 751 61.50 63.25 -12.27
CA THR A 751 62.86 63.24 -12.83
C THR A 751 63.92 63.81 -11.89
N GLY A 752 65.05 63.12 -11.79
CA GLY A 752 66.18 63.51 -10.93
C GLY A 752 66.12 62.91 -9.52
N THR A 753 65.00 62.28 -9.15
CA THR A 753 64.90 61.47 -7.93
C THR A 753 65.48 60.08 -8.20
N GLN A 754 66.42 59.62 -7.36
CA GLN A 754 67.08 58.32 -7.57
C GLN A 754 66.20 57.17 -7.08
N LEU A 755 65.81 56.28 -7.98
CA LEU A 755 65.32 54.91 -7.69
C LEU A 755 66.50 54.03 -7.22
N GLY A 756 67.27 54.49 -6.25
CA GLY A 756 68.55 53.89 -5.88
C GLY A 756 69.70 54.13 -6.87
N THR A 757 70.88 53.60 -6.53
CA THR A 757 72.12 53.89 -7.26
C THR A 757 72.15 53.25 -8.65
N GLY A 758 72.43 54.06 -9.67
CA GLY A 758 72.60 53.60 -11.06
C GLY A 758 71.30 53.44 -11.85
N TRP A 759 70.15 53.79 -11.24
CA TRP A 759 68.86 53.88 -11.92
C TRP A 759 68.60 55.31 -12.40
N SER A 760 68.02 55.41 -13.59
CA SER A 760 67.54 56.66 -14.18
C SER A 760 66.03 56.55 -14.41
N VAL A 761 65.26 57.53 -13.94
CA VAL A 761 63.81 57.60 -14.15
C VAL A 761 63.50 58.73 -15.13
N ALA A 762 62.83 58.41 -16.24
CA ALA A 762 62.44 59.38 -17.25
C ALA A 762 61.28 60.28 -16.77
N THR A 763 61.00 61.37 -17.49
CA THR A 763 59.80 62.22 -17.25
C THR A 763 58.51 61.43 -17.36
N THR A 764 58.56 60.32 -18.09
CA THR A 764 57.44 59.40 -18.31
C THR A 764 57.25 58.39 -17.18
N GLY A 765 57.99 58.49 -16.07
CA GLY A 765 57.90 57.59 -14.92
C GLY A 765 58.51 56.19 -15.14
N ILE A 766 59.20 55.98 -16.27
CA ILE A 766 59.85 54.71 -16.62
C ILE A 766 61.28 54.68 -16.08
N ALA A 767 61.60 53.67 -15.29
CA ALA A 767 62.92 53.40 -14.74
C ALA A 767 63.78 52.56 -15.70
N THR A 768 65.04 52.96 -15.85
CA THR A 768 66.01 52.28 -16.70
C THR A 768 67.35 52.13 -15.99
N LYS A 769 67.99 50.99 -16.19
CA LYS A 769 69.36 50.69 -15.78
C LYS A 769 69.94 49.64 -16.72
N THR A 770 71.18 49.82 -17.15
CA THR A 770 71.84 48.91 -18.07
C THR A 770 71.90 47.50 -17.47
N ASN A 771 71.41 46.49 -18.21
CA ASN A 771 71.36 45.08 -17.81
C ASN A 771 70.61 44.83 -16.48
N ALA A 772 69.61 45.66 -16.15
CA ALA A 772 68.81 45.43 -14.96
C ALA A 772 67.86 44.24 -15.11
N THR A 773 67.72 43.48 -14.03
CA THR A 773 66.72 42.43 -13.86
C THR A 773 65.47 42.96 -13.16
N LEU A 774 64.38 42.19 -13.17
CA LEU A 774 63.20 42.50 -12.36
C LEU A 774 63.54 42.57 -10.86
N ASP A 775 64.38 41.67 -10.37
CA ASP A 775 64.81 41.67 -8.96
C ASP A 775 65.63 42.93 -8.60
N ASP A 776 66.48 43.41 -9.53
CA ASP A 776 67.20 44.68 -9.35
C ASP A 776 66.22 45.85 -9.20
N PHE A 777 65.15 45.86 -9.99
CA PHE A 777 64.12 46.90 -9.96
C PHE A 777 63.33 46.85 -8.65
N ILE A 778 62.79 45.68 -8.30
CA ILE A 778 62.01 45.48 -7.07
C ILE A 778 62.84 45.88 -5.86
N THR A 779 64.09 45.39 -5.76
CA THR A 779 64.99 45.74 -4.66
C THR A 779 65.19 47.25 -4.54
N ALA A 780 65.37 47.94 -5.67
CA ALA A 780 65.58 49.38 -5.68
C ALA A 780 64.32 50.19 -5.35
N ALA A 781 63.16 49.78 -5.88
CA ALA A 781 61.87 50.40 -5.61
C ALA A 781 61.44 50.23 -4.15
N THR A 782 61.49 49.00 -3.63
CA THR A 782 61.18 48.69 -2.22
C THR A 782 62.11 49.44 -1.25
N ALA A 783 63.40 49.57 -1.57
CA ALA A 783 64.34 50.34 -0.76
C ALA A 783 64.04 51.86 -0.78
N SER A 784 63.51 52.36 -1.90
CA SER A 784 63.19 53.78 -2.10
C SER A 784 61.84 54.19 -1.50
N ALA A 785 60.94 53.23 -1.27
CA ALA A 785 59.66 53.36 -0.60
C ALA A 785 59.75 53.24 0.94
N LYS A 786 60.81 52.59 1.44
CA LYS A 786 61.00 52.32 2.87
C LYS A 786 61.14 53.59 3.74
N ALA A 787 60.72 53.47 4.99
CA ALA A 787 60.86 54.46 6.05
C ALA A 787 62.21 55.19 6.12
N GLY A 788 62.17 56.52 5.98
CA GLY A 788 63.33 57.42 6.01
C GLY A 788 64.01 57.65 4.65
N ALA A 789 63.57 56.97 3.58
CA ALA A 789 63.99 57.26 2.22
C ALA A 789 63.27 58.51 1.68
N THR A 790 63.98 59.34 0.91
CA THR A 790 63.44 60.57 0.29
C THR A 790 62.98 60.34 -1.16
N GLY A 791 62.81 59.08 -1.57
CA GLY A 791 62.74 58.69 -2.97
C GLY A 791 61.33 58.66 -3.54
N MET A 792 60.43 57.84 -2.97
CA MET A 792 59.22 57.41 -3.69
C MET A 792 57.89 57.54 -2.95
N ASN A 793 57.85 57.97 -1.69
CA ASN A 793 56.60 57.96 -0.91
C ASN A 793 55.46 58.71 -1.61
N GLY A 794 54.31 58.04 -1.76
CA GLY A 794 53.14 58.55 -2.48
C GLY A 794 53.33 58.66 -3.99
N GLN A 795 54.25 57.89 -4.59
CA GLN A 795 54.53 57.89 -6.02
C GLN A 795 54.60 56.46 -6.59
N ALA A 796 54.44 56.32 -7.91
CA ALA A 796 54.65 55.08 -8.64
C ALA A 796 55.77 55.19 -9.69
N VAL A 797 56.37 54.05 -10.03
CA VAL A 797 57.43 53.92 -11.04
C VAL A 797 57.27 52.62 -11.80
N ALA A 798 57.50 52.64 -13.11
CA ALA A 798 57.40 51.45 -13.95
C ALA A 798 58.76 50.96 -14.45
N PHE A 799 58.87 49.64 -14.68
CA PHE A 799 60.02 49.00 -15.28
C PHE A 799 59.57 48.00 -16.34
N VAL A 800 60.13 48.13 -17.54
CA VAL A 800 59.86 47.22 -18.66
C VAL A 800 60.92 46.12 -18.65
N SER A 801 60.48 44.87 -18.55
CA SER A 801 61.34 43.69 -18.56
C SER A 801 60.85 42.69 -19.61
N GLY A 802 61.52 42.65 -20.75
CA GLY A 802 61.10 41.83 -21.88
C GLY A 802 59.83 42.36 -22.53
N ALA A 803 58.76 41.55 -22.51
CA ALA A 803 57.45 41.93 -23.05
C ALA A 803 56.47 42.42 -21.97
N ASP A 804 56.86 42.39 -20.70
CA ASP A 804 56.01 42.74 -19.57
C ASP A 804 56.44 44.09 -18.97
N THR A 805 55.46 44.82 -18.42
CA THR A 805 55.71 46.02 -17.59
C THR A 805 55.40 45.69 -16.13
N TYR A 806 56.22 46.17 -15.21
CA TYR A 806 56.02 46.06 -13.78
C TYR A 806 55.88 47.47 -13.19
N VAL A 807 54.79 47.75 -12.48
CA VAL A 807 54.53 49.04 -11.84
C VAL A 807 54.64 48.87 -10.33
N PHE A 808 55.58 49.56 -9.71
CA PHE A 808 55.71 49.62 -8.26
C PHE A 808 55.12 50.93 -7.76
N ALA A 809 54.10 50.85 -6.91
CA ALA A 809 53.50 51.99 -6.22
C ALA A 809 53.95 51.99 -4.76
N ALA A 810 54.50 53.12 -4.32
CA ALA A 810 54.83 53.35 -2.93
C ALA A 810 53.71 54.15 -2.27
N GLY A 811 53.17 53.62 -1.18
CA GLY A 811 52.12 54.27 -0.43
C GLY A 811 52.61 55.51 0.32
N THR A 812 51.77 56.04 1.21
CA THR A 812 52.11 57.24 2.00
C THR A 812 52.58 56.91 3.42
N ASP A 813 52.47 55.66 3.85
CA ASP A 813 53.05 55.20 5.10
C ASP A 813 54.58 55.16 5.02
N THR A 814 55.19 56.21 5.53
CA THR A 814 56.65 56.31 5.62
C THR A 814 57.26 55.46 6.74
N THR A 815 56.54 54.51 7.35
CA THR A 815 57.02 53.70 8.48
C THR A 815 57.09 52.20 8.18
N ALA A 816 56.33 51.72 7.19
CA ALA A 816 56.28 50.33 6.76
C ALA A 816 55.89 50.23 5.28
N ASN A 817 56.16 49.08 4.67
CA ASN A 817 55.84 48.83 3.25
C ASN A 817 54.48 48.13 3.08
N THR A 818 53.56 48.28 4.04
CA THR A 818 52.27 47.57 4.05
C THR A 818 51.24 48.16 3.10
N ASP A 819 51.47 49.38 2.61
CA ASP A 819 50.64 50.10 1.64
C ASP A 819 51.33 50.29 0.28
N ASP A 820 52.50 49.65 0.11
CA ASP A 820 53.22 49.52 -1.16
C ASP A 820 52.69 48.31 -1.94
N GLY A 821 52.81 48.33 -3.27
CA GLY A 821 52.41 47.20 -4.12
C GLY A 821 53.15 47.16 -5.45
N LEU A 822 53.33 45.95 -5.97
CA LEU A 822 53.87 45.69 -7.31
C LEU A 822 52.76 45.11 -8.18
N VAL A 823 52.57 45.60 -9.40
CA VAL A 823 51.61 45.05 -10.36
C VAL A 823 52.34 44.63 -11.61
N LYS A 824 52.02 43.44 -12.11
CA LYS A 824 52.52 42.94 -13.39
C LYS A 824 51.48 43.17 -14.49
N LEU A 825 51.91 43.80 -15.59
CA LEU A 825 51.15 43.95 -16.82
C LEU A 825 51.76 43.01 -17.88
N THR A 826 51.10 41.88 -18.11
CA THR A 826 51.60 40.84 -19.01
C THR A 826 51.44 41.27 -20.46
N GLY A 827 52.53 41.23 -21.23
CA GLY A 827 52.53 41.50 -22.67
C GLY A 827 52.30 42.96 -23.08
N LEU A 828 52.23 43.89 -22.13
CA LEU A 828 52.10 45.33 -22.37
C LEU A 828 53.42 46.04 -22.07
N VAL A 829 53.95 46.76 -23.05
CA VAL A 829 55.11 47.65 -22.89
C VAL A 829 54.62 49.09 -22.92
N ILE A 830 54.56 49.74 -21.76
CA ILE A 830 54.19 51.15 -21.68
C ILE A 830 55.40 52.05 -21.94
N THR A 831 55.13 53.23 -22.47
CA THR A 831 56.10 54.30 -22.71
C THR A 831 55.95 55.45 -21.73
N ASP A 832 54.76 55.59 -21.12
CA ASP A 832 54.44 56.64 -20.16
C ASP A 832 53.46 56.20 -19.08
N LEU A 833 53.87 56.36 -17.82
CA LEU A 833 53.05 56.16 -16.61
C LEU A 833 52.53 57.51 -16.05
N SER A 834 53.04 58.63 -16.54
CA SER A 834 52.81 59.99 -16.00
C SER A 834 51.66 60.76 -16.66
N ASN A 835 51.11 60.28 -17.77
CA ASN A 835 50.22 61.06 -18.64
C ASN A 835 48.75 61.07 -18.16
N GLY A 836 48.10 62.25 -18.07
CA GLY A 836 46.65 62.38 -18.31
C GLY A 836 45.64 62.39 -17.15
N TYR A 837 46.01 62.67 -15.89
CA TYR A 837 45.09 62.53 -14.75
C TYR A 837 44.51 63.80 -14.14
N THR A 838 43.25 63.70 -13.70
CA THR A 838 42.56 64.72 -12.88
C THR A 838 42.34 64.26 -11.42
N THR A 839 42.74 63.03 -11.09
CA THR A 839 42.38 62.29 -9.88
C THR A 839 43.62 61.66 -9.25
N THR A 840 43.79 61.88 -7.94
CA THR A 840 44.94 61.41 -7.16
C THR A 840 45.14 59.89 -7.25
N GLY A 841 46.36 59.41 -7.50
CA GLY A 841 46.72 57.99 -7.46
C GLY A 841 46.29 57.16 -8.67
N GLU A 842 45.90 57.79 -9.79
CA GLU A 842 45.56 57.13 -11.05
C GLU A 842 46.72 57.27 -12.07
N PHE A 843 46.99 56.22 -12.86
CA PHE A 843 48.13 56.09 -13.80
C PHE A 843 47.73 55.37 -15.10
N ILE A 844 47.94 56.00 -16.27
CA ILE A 844 47.33 55.63 -17.57
C ILE A 844 48.45 54.83 -18.19
N LEU A 845 48.11 53.65 -18.66
CA LEU A 845 49.03 52.83 -19.38
C LEU A 845 49.13 53.46 -20.78
N ALA A 846 50.17 54.26 -21.07
CA ALA A 846 50.34 54.96 -22.37
C ALA A 846 51.56 54.49 -23.15
#